data_AF-A0AAD9VAU6-F1
#
_entry.id   AF-A0AAD9VAU6-F1
#
_cell.length_a   1.000
_cell.length_b   1.000
_cell.length_c   1.000
_cell.angle_alpha   90.00
_cell.angle_beta   90.00
_cell.angle_gamma   90.00
#
_symmetry.space_group_name_H-M   'P 1'
#
loop_
_entity.id
_entity.type
_entity.pdbx_description
1 polymer ?
#
loop_
_entity_poly.entity_id
_entity_poly.type
_entity_poly.pdbx_seq_one_letter_code
_entity_poly.pdbx_strand_id
1 'polypeptide(L)'
;MADISKDECLEQEKDPLSFFSAADSDSSSDSESDEETKKEYRDYDKSNDSGKQNVSPASKLPSPTTLFATVGRPSFLETKEDNYVDWNSLTKNYEPNTYSAPPVQFASVAETRGSEEYDDDAVISSAPVKYGKEISDIQKHLVIHEKRSVTAALNILNDRGESAPKKQKTENFRQKEKRKRDQGQSSRGKSYVEEEKRILRQDLCFSSKTREYFIAAVERDWNYAPSGFNKVKGIKLQHDGNAAQSTVSGPHRIGRVYRKVLYREFTDGTFTQEIPHPTHLGLLGPIIKGEVGDTIKVHFKNKASRPYTMHPHGVFYDKGSEGALYDDHTQGELKGDDHVQPNMDRVYEWSIPENHAPTKDDENCLMWAYHSHVMPIEDVNTGLIGAILTCKRGTLDSATGVRTDVDKEFVLLFTVFDENKSWLLDDNIRKFCSDPEKTLSQKTDSAFVNSNKMSAINGRVFGNLEGLEMCVGDKVSWHLYGMGTDSDVHAAYFHGQIFTIDHHRQSIATVLPATFLTANMKTVNPGTWLLNCMVTGSYDNGMYTLFNVTKCAREAEMSMPSGGTTRRYFISAEETLWNYGPSGLNKITGEPLTKPGSESSKYFIKADNRIGGIYKKALYFEYTDDTFSTRKNRSADALHLGSLGPVIRAEVGDTIQVVFKNMVSIT
;
A
#
# COMPACT_ATOMS: atom_id res chain seq x y z
N MET A 1 39.58 -16.26 -40.70
CA MET A 1 40.64 -15.23 -40.71
C MET A 1 39.95 -13.91 -40.41
N ALA A 2 40.09 -13.25 -39.26
CA ALA A 2 41.06 -13.39 -38.18
C ALA A 2 40.36 -13.22 -36.82
N ASP A 3 40.87 -13.94 -35.83
CA ASP A 3 40.59 -13.79 -34.40
C ASP A 3 40.75 -12.33 -33.95
N ILE A 4 39.82 -11.87 -33.11
CA ILE A 4 40.08 -10.77 -32.18
C ILE A 4 39.80 -11.32 -30.78
N SER A 5 40.84 -11.21 -29.97
CA SER A 5 41.10 -11.88 -28.70
C SER A 5 40.11 -11.57 -27.59
N LYS A 6 39.92 -12.59 -26.75
CA LYS A 6 39.10 -12.64 -25.53
C LYS A 6 39.83 -12.16 -24.27
N ASP A 7 40.94 -11.43 -24.41
CA ASP A 7 41.82 -11.06 -23.31
C ASP A 7 41.97 -9.54 -23.23
N GLU A 8 41.08 -8.89 -22.47
CA GLU A 8 41.32 -7.54 -21.93
C GLU A 8 40.42 -7.25 -20.70
N CYS A 9 40.13 -8.27 -19.87
CA CYS A 9 39.40 -8.11 -18.60
C CYS A 9 40.19 -8.58 -17.36
N LEU A 10 41.49 -8.81 -17.49
CA LEU A 10 42.36 -9.11 -16.37
C LEU A 10 43.58 -8.19 -16.43
N GLU A 11 43.49 -7.04 -15.76
CA GLU A 11 44.58 -6.53 -14.91
C GLU A 11 44.18 -5.25 -14.16
N GLN A 12 44.61 -5.21 -12.89
CA GLN A 12 44.64 -4.10 -11.92
C GLN A 12 43.38 -3.82 -11.08
N GLU A 13 43.21 -4.66 -10.06
CA GLU A 13 42.89 -4.16 -8.72
C GLU A 13 43.93 -3.10 -8.30
N LYS A 14 43.50 -1.84 -8.17
CA LYS A 14 44.13 -0.88 -7.25
C LYS A 14 43.06 -0.01 -6.60
N ASP A 15 43.01 -0.16 -5.28
CA ASP A 15 42.33 0.64 -4.27
C ASP A 15 42.49 2.17 -4.47
N PRO A 16 41.40 2.97 -4.59
CA PRO A 16 41.49 4.42 -4.74
C PRO A 16 41.21 5.15 -3.42
N LEU A 17 41.91 4.83 -2.33
CA LEU A 17 41.96 5.68 -1.13
C LEU A 17 43.36 5.87 -0.52
N SER A 18 44.40 5.89 -1.36
CA SER A 18 45.72 6.39 -0.97
C SER A 18 46.08 7.68 -1.72
N PHE A 19 45.58 8.83 -1.24
CA PHE A 19 46.14 10.13 -1.65
C PHE A 19 46.36 11.12 -0.49
N PHE A 20 46.27 10.69 0.77
CA PHE A 20 46.76 11.49 1.89
C PHE A 20 47.47 10.62 2.92
N SER A 21 48.74 10.30 2.65
CA SER A 21 49.72 10.06 3.70
C SER A 21 51.14 10.08 3.11
N ALA A 22 51.86 11.18 3.34
CA ALA A 22 53.29 11.14 3.53
C ALA A 22 53.54 11.73 4.93
N ALA A 23 54.19 10.92 5.75
CA ALA A 23 54.47 11.09 7.16
C ALA A 23 55.69 11.98 7.41
N ASP A 24 55.77 12.50 8.64
CA ASP A 24 56.86 12.25 9.61
C ASP A 24 56.40 12.93 10.93
N SER A 25 55.86 12.22 11.93
CA SER A 25 56.52 11.45 13.01
C SER A 25 57.58 12.24 13.81
N ASP A 26 57.21 12.75 15.00
CA ASP A 26 57.49 12.08 16.28
C ASP A 26 57.36 13.00 17.52
N SER A 27 56.90 12.38 18.62
CA SER A 27 57.21 12.69 20.04
C SER A 27 56.57 13.96 20.65
N SER A 28 56.04 14.04 21.88
CA SER A 28 55.55 13.16 22.96
C SER A 28 55.27 14.08 24.19
N SER A 29 54.43 13.64 25.13
CA SER A 29 54.26 14.10 26.54
C SER A 29 53.51 15.44 26.75
N ASP A 30 52.36 15.52 27.44
CA ASP A 30 51.98 15.20 28.84
C ASP A 30 52.19 16.36 29.84
N SER A 31 51.22 16.46 30.78
CA SER A 31 51.20 17.16 32.09
C SER A 31 51.17 18.70 32.09
N GLU A 32 50.13 19.36 32.61
CA GLU A 32 49.60 19.50 34.00
C GLU A 32 50.26 20.65 34.82
N SER A 33 49.39 21.42 35.50
CA SER A 33 49.58 22.22 36.74
C SER A 33 50.59 23.39 36.68
N ASP A 34 50.27 24.65 36.95
CA ASP A 34 49.73 25.34 38.15
C ASP A 34 50.79 26.38 38.53
N GLU A 35 50.41 27.65 38.72
CA GLU A 35 50.81 28.43 39.89
C GLU A 35 50.15 29.82 39.89
N GLU A 36 49.37 30.08 40.93
CA GLU A 36 48.91 31.40 41.33
C GLU A 36 50.08 32.31 41.71
N THR A 37 49.98 33.61 41.43
CA THR A 37 50.17 34.61 42.50
C THR A 37 49.64 36.01 42.15
N LYS A 38 48.61 36.40 42.91
CA LYS A 38 48.29 37.73 43.46
C LYS A 38 48.99 38.97 42.88
N LYS A 39 48.20 39.99 42.51
CA LYS A 39 47.94 41.18 43.36
C LYS A 39 47.00 42.23 42.75
N GLU A 40 46.07 42.66 43.61
CA GLU A 40 45.54 44.02 43.86
C GLU A 40 44.87 44.81 42.72
N TYR A 41 43.53 44.90 42.74
CA TYR A 41 42.67 45.86 43.49
C TYR A 41 42.65 47.28 42.89
N ARG A 42 41.51 47.64 42.27
CA ARG A 42 40.62 48.71 42.78
C ARG A 42 39.29 48.76 42.04
N ASP A 43 38.26 48.53 42.84
CA ASP A 43 36.84 48.83 42.64
C ASP A 43 36.58 50.34 42.85
N TYR A 44 35.47 50.85 42.32
CA TYR A 44 34.47 51.72 42.99
C TYR A 44 33.47 52.35 42.00
N ASP A 45 32.27 51.78 42.00
CA ASP A 45 30.98 52.40 42.39
C ASP A 45 30.19 53.36 41.45
N LYS A 46 28.96 52.90 41.18
CA LYS A 46 27.64 53.57 41.32
C LYS A 46 27.25 54.83 40.53
N SER A 47 26.14 54.63 39.81
CA SER A 47 24.81 55.27 39.99
C SER A 47 24.28 56.23 38.90
N ASN A 48 22.98 55.99 38.63
CA ASN A 48 21.90 56.89 38.24
C ASN A 48 21.81 57.49 36.82
N ASP A 49 20.77 57.00 36.14
CA ASP A 49 19.62 57.76 35.62
C ASP A 49 19.85 58.86 34.57
N SER A 50 19.38 58.60 33.34
CA SER A 50 18.32 59.36 32.66
C SER A 50 18.47 59.32 31.14
N GLY A 51 17.34 59.22 30.43
CA GLY A 51 17.21 59.81 29.09
C GLY A 51 17.25 58.88 27.86
N LYS A 52 16.11 58.24 27.58
CA LYS A 52 15.47 58.09 26.26
C LYS A 52 16.36 57.82 25.02
N GLN A 53 16.29 56.59 24.51
CA GLN A 53 16.29 56.34 23.06
C GLN A 53 15.24 55.29 22.68
N ASN A 54 14.42 55.65 21.69
CA ASN A 54 13.32 54.88 21.12
C ASN A 54 13.81 53.57 20.47
N VAL A 55 13.21 52.44 20.86
CA VAL A 55 13.26 51.19 20.09
C VAL A 55 11.83 50.76 19.77
N SER A 56 11.56 50.62 18.48
CA SER A 56 10.31 50.15 17.87
C SER A 56 9.88 48.76 18.39
N PRO A 57 8.58 48.51 18.64
CA PRO A 57 8.13 47.18 19.05
C PRO A 57 8.10 46.22 17.85
N ALA A 58 8.62 45.01 18.05
CA ALA A 58 8.55 43.90 17.12
C ALA A 58 7.10 43.61 16.71
N SER A 59 6.87 43.57 15.40
CA SER A 59 5.57 43.37 14.77
C SER A 59 4.96 42.01 15.10
N LYS A 60 3.75 42.00 15.66
CA LYS A 60 2.87 40.81 15.71
C LYS A 60 2.62 40.28 14.30
N LEU A 61 2.65 38.96 14.14
CA LEU A 61 2.25 38.29 12.90
C LEU A 61 0.80 38.66 12.54
N PRO A 62 0.50 38.93 11.26
CA PRO A 62 -0.82 39.37 10.82
C PRO A 62 -1.87 38.25 10.96
N SER A 63 -3.14 38.65 11.10
CA SER A 63 -4.23 37.68 11.25
C SER A 63 -4.42 36.87 9.97
N PRO A 64 -5.02 35.65 10.05
CA PRO A 64 -5.31 34.82 8.87
C PRO A 64 -6.07 35.59 7.78
N THR A 65 -6.96 36.51 8.17
CA THR A 65 -7.72 37.37 7.26
C THR A 65 -6.84 38.29 6.41
N THR A 66 -5.73 38.78 6.95
CA THR A 66 -4.76 39.61 6.20
C THR A 66 -3.89 38.74 5.28
N LEU A 67 -3.60 37.51 5.68
CA LEU A 67 -2.87 36.53 4.86
C LEU A 67 -3.64 36.14 3.60
N PHE A 68 -4.96 35.95 3.70
CA PHE A 68 -5.81 35.62 2.55
C PHE A 68 -6.18 36.81 1.65
N ALA A 69 -5.96 38.05 2.10
CA ALA A 69 -6.16 39.24 1.28
C ALA A 69 -4.99 39.51 0.30
N THR A 70 -3.86 38.81 0.43
CA THR A 70 -2.61 39.11 -0.29
C THR A 70 -2.23 38.06 -1.35
N VAL A 71 -3.08 37.06 -1.60
CA VAL A 71 -2.84 36.08 -2.67
C VAL A 71 -3.28 36.65 -4.01
N GLY A 72 -2.34 37.30 -4.70
CA GLY A 72 -2.45 37.58 -6.12
C GLY A 72 -2.60 36.27 -6.92
N ARG A 73 -3.46 36.32 -7.95
CA ARG A 73 -3.85 35.19 -8.81
C ARG A 73 -2.65 34.31 -9.26
N PRO A 74 -2.78 32.97 -9.29
CA PRO A 74 -1.83 32.09 -9.96
C PRO A 74 -1.78 32.36 -11.47
N SER A 75 -0.57 32.39 -12.05
CA SER A 75 -0.28 32.77 -13.43
C SER A 75 -0.74 31.77 -14.52
N PHE A 76 -1.57 30.78 -14.20
CA PHE A 76 -2.06 29.80 -15.19
C PHE A 76 -3.47 30.13 -15.75
N LEU A 77 -4.10 31.21 -15.28
CA LEU A 77 -5.47 31.62 -15.67
C LEU A 77 -5.53 32.75 -16.71
N GLU A 78 -4.45 33.05 -17.43
CA GLU A 78 -4.52 33.92 -18.61
C GLU A 78 -5.05 33.15 -19.82
N THR A 79 -6.35 32.92 -19.88
CA THR A 79 -7.04 32.69 -21.16
C THR A 79 -7.62 34.02 -21.62
N LYS A 80 -7.12 34.53 -22.75
CA LYS A 80 -7.69 35.67 -23.47
C LYS A 80 -9.07 35.30 -23.98
N GLU A 81 -10.11 35.52 -23.19
CA GLU A 81 -11.49 35.67 -23.67
C GLU A 81 -12.27 36.45 -22.60
N ASP A 82 -12.75 37.63 -22.99
CA ASP A 82 -13.43 38.61 -22.15
C ASP A 82 -14.73 38.05 -21.55
N ASN A 83 -14.80 37.92 -20.22
CA ASN A 83 -16.04 37.99 -19.45
C ASN A 83 -15.74 38.43 -18.00
N TYR A 84 -16.11 39.67 -17.67
CA TYR A 84 -15.92 40.27 -16.35
C TYR A 84 -17.01 39.78 -15.38
N VAL A 85 -16.61 39.12 -14.28
CA VAL A 85 -17.51 38.74 -13.17
C VAL A 85 -17.34 39.75 -12.04
N ASP A 86 -18.43 40.40 -11.63
CA ASP A 86 -18.46 41.35 -10.51
C ASP A 86 -18.63 40.61 -9.17
N TRP A 87 -17.53 40.51 -8.43
CA TRP A 87 -17.44 39.79 -7.16
C TRP A 87 -18.03 40.55 -5.96
N ASN A 88 -18.38 41.84 -6.12
CA ASN A 88 -18.96 42.64 -5.04
C ASN A 88 -20.46 42.41 -4.83
N SER A 89 -21.16 41.75 -5.76
CA SER A 89 -22.60 41.47 -5.62
C SER A 89 -22.92 40.18 -4.85
N LEU A 90 -21.91 39.38 -4.46
CA LEU A 90 -22.07 38.06 -3.86
C LEU A 90 -21.81 38.01 -2.35
N THR A 91 -21.42 39.12 -1.72
CA THR A 91 -21.18 39.19 -0.27
C THR A 91 -22.33 39.91 0.44
N LYS A 92 -23.37 39.16 0.84
CA LYS A 92 -24.38 39.65 1.79
C LYS A 92 -23.89 39.41 3.23
N ASN A 93 -23.80 40.50 3.99
CA ASN A 93 -23.33 40.59 5.38
C ASN A 93 -24.04 39.62 6.33
N TYR A 94 -23.25 38.95 7.17
CA TYR A 94 -23.71 38.12 8.28
C TYR A 94 -23.54 38.90 9.59
N GLU A 95 -24.63 39.23 10.28
CA GLU A 95 -24.59 39.75 11.65
C GLU A 95 -24.96 38.64 12.65
N PRO A 96 -24.21 38.47 13.77
CA PRO A 96 -24.46 37.40 14.72
C PRO A 96 -25.55 37.78 15.73
N ASN A 97 -26.68 37.07 15.72
CA ASN A 97 -27.68 37.16 16.79
C ASN A 97 -27.31 36.23 17.97
N THR A 98 -27.17 36.81 19.15
CA THR A 98 -27.09 36.12 20.44
C THR A 98 -28.48 35.72 20.92
N TYR A 99 -28.71 34.44 21.24
CA TYR A 99 -29.89 34.01 22.00
C TYR A 99 -29.52 33.00 23.10
N SER A 100 -29.98 33.30 24.32
CA SER A 100 -29.88 32.48 25.52
C SER A 100 -31.05 31.49 25.58
N ALA A 101 -30.78 30.21 25.89
CA ALA A 101 -31.81 29.18 26.01
C ALA A 101 -32.51 29.21 27.39
N PRO A 102 -33.83 28.94 27.48
CA PRO A 102 -34.51 28.75 28.77
C PRO A 102 -34.40 27.28 29.26
N PRO A 103 -34.54 27.02 30.57
CA PRO A 103 -34.36 25.69 31.14
C PRO A 103 -35.57 24.77 30.90
N VAL A 104 -35.31 23.49 30.62
CA VAL A 104 -36.31 22.44 30.38
C VAL A 104 -36.65 21.73 31.69
N GLN A 105 -37.94 21.62 32.03
CA GLN A 105 -38.45 20.75 33.10
C GLN A 105 -38.75 19.34 32.56
N PHE A 106 -38.39 18.31 33.34
CA PHE A 106 -38.70 16.91 33.04
C PHE A 106 -40.06 16.52 33.63
N ALA A 107 -40.87 15.78 32.86
CA ALA A 107 -42.03 15.05 33.37
C ALA A 107 -41.77 13.54 33.27
N SER A 108 -41.94 12.84 34.38
CA SER A 108 -41.87 11.38 34.55
C SER A 108 -43.18 10.72 34.12
N VAL A 109 -43.11 9.62 33.35
CA VAL A 109 -44.27 8.71 33.17
C VAL A 109 -43.82 7.26 33.29
N ALA A 110 -44.65 6.51 34.02
CA ALA A 110 -44.44 5.20 34.60
C ALA A 110 -44.54 4.03 33.62
N GLU A 111 -43.93 2.92 34.03
CA GLU A 111 -43.93 1.60 33.37
C GLU A 111 -45.31 0.94 33.38
N THR A 112 -45.67 0.32 32.26
CA THR A 112 -46.64 -0.78 32.22
C THR A 112 -46.05 -1.95 31.46
N ARG A 113 -45.87 -3.08 32.17
CA ARG A 113 -45.50 -4.38 31.64
C ARG A 113 -46.66 -4.99 30.86
N GLY A 114 -46.39 -5.42 29.64
CA GLY A 114 -47.21 -6.34 28.86
C GLY A 114 -46.30 -7.36 28.20
N SER A 115 -46.48 -8.62 28.54
CA SER A 115 -45.79 -9.80 28.01
C SER A 115 -46.48 -10.28 26.74
N GLU A 116 -45.75 -10.43 25.64
CA GLU A 116 -46.11 -11.34 24.55
C GLU A 116 -44.87 -11.69 23.72
N GLU A 117 -44.83 -12.95 23.31
CA GLU A 117 -43.68 -13.77 22.90
C GLU A 117 -43.60 -13.78 21.36
N TYR A 118 -42.50 -13.33 20.74
CA TYR A 118 -42.28 -13.48 19.29
C TYR A 118 -40.80 -13.56 18.88
N ASP A 119 -40.59 -14.33 17.82
CA ASP A 119 -39.38 -14.88 17.21
C ASP A 119 -38.19 -13.92 16.99
N ASP A 120 -37.01 -14.42 17.36
CA ASP A 120 -35.69 -13.86 17.03
C ASP A 120 -35.29 -14.23 15.59
N ASP A 121 -35.14 -13.23 14.72
CA ASP A 121 -34.28 -13.32 13.52
C ASP A 121 -33.87 -11.91 13.06
N ALA A 122 -32.71 -11.43 13.51
CA ALA A 122 -32.08 -10.22 12.99
C ALA A 122 -30.64 -10.54 12.53
N VAL A 123 -30.54 -11.19 11.36
CA VAL A 123 -29.30 -11.29 10.59
C VAL A 123 -29.05 -9.95 9.90
N ILE A 124 -27.90 -9.32 10.19
CA ILE A 124 -27.41 -8.16 9.45
C ILE A 124 -27.01 -8.63 8.04
N SER A 125 -27.94 -8.51 7.10
CA SER A 125 -27.72 -8.70 5.68
C SER A 125 -26.97 -7.50 5.10
N SER A 126 -25.69 -7.69 4.75
CA SER A 126 -24.94 -6.78 3.90
C SER A 126 -25.36 -6.96 2.44
N ALA A 127 -26.52 -6.41 2.07
CA ALA A 127 -26.93 -6.30 0.68
C ALA A 127 -26.30 -5.03 0.05
N PRO A 128 -25.59 -5.13 -1.09
CA PRO A 128 -25.08 -3.95 -1.78
C PRO A 128 -26.23 -3.14 -2.38
N VAL A 129 -26.22 -1.83 -2.14
CA VAL A 129 -27.14 -0.86 -2.73
C VAL A 129 -26.87 -0.77 -4.24
N LYS A 130 -27.85 -1.17 -5.06
CA LYS A 130 -27.79 -1.06 -6.53
C LYS A 130 -27.88 0.40 -6.98
N TYR A 131 -26.79 0.99 -7.45
CA TYR A 131 -26.82 2.22 -8.27
C TYR A 131 -27.17 1.87 -9.72
N GLY A 132 -28.47 1.71 -10.00
CA GLY A 132 -28.97 1.25 -11.30
C GLY A 132 -29.39 2.33 -12.29
N LYS A 133 -29.23 3.63 -12.01
CA LYS A 133 -29.81 4.69 -12.87
C LYS A 133 -28.94 5.88 -13.24
N GLU A 134 -27.72 6.01 -12.72
CA GLU A 134 -26.87 7.18 -13.04
C GLU A 134 -25.81 6.94 -14.13
N ILE A 135 -25.68 5.71 -14.65
CA ILE A 135 -24.71 5.40 -15.72
C ILE A 135 -25.16 5.92 -17.10
N SER A 136 -26.46 6.09 -17.33
CA SER A 136 -26.95 6.50 -18.67
C SER A 136 -26.74 7.98 -18.99
N ASP A 137 -26.60 8.83 -17.98
CA ASP A 137 -26.34 10.27 -18.18
C ASP A 137 -24.84 10.58 -18.26
N ILE A 138 -23.99 9.77 -17.62
CA ILE A 138 -22.52 9.85 -17.76
C ILE A 138 -22.09 9.41 -19.18
N GLN A 139 -22.71 8.36 -19.73
CA GLN A 139 -22.44 7.92 -21.11
C GLN A 139 -22.88 8.96 -22.16
N LYS A 140 -23.94 9.74 -21.93
CA LYS A 140 -24.34 10.82 -22.85
C LYS A 140 -23.39 12.01 -22.83
N HIS A 141 -22.77 12.32 -21.69
CA HIS A 141 -21.81 13.42 -21.59
C HIS A 141 -20.43 13.09 -22.18
N LEU A 142 -20.00 11.82 -22.14
CA LEU A 142 -18.73 11.37 -22.77
C LEU A 142 -18.79 11.41 -24.31
N VAL A 143 -19.92 11.05 -24.92
CA VAL A 143 -20.08 11.02 -26.40
C VAL A 143 -20.05 12.41 -27.04
N ILE A 144 -20.34 13.47 -26.28
CA ILE A 144 -20.32 14.86 -26.79
C ILE A 144 -18.90 15.45 -26.77
N HIS A 145 -18.03 15.00 -25.86
CA HIS A 145 -16.64 15.49 -25.77
C HIS A 145 -15.69 14.83 -26.78
N GLU A 146 -15.91 13.58 -27.18
CA GLU A 146 -15.11 12.94 -28.23
C GLU A 146 -15.33 13.58 -29.62
N LYS A 147 -16.57 13.96 -29.96
CA LYS A 147 -16.87 14.56 -31.27
C LYS A 147 -16.30 15.96 -31.46
N ARG A 148 -16.07 16.74 -30.39
CA ARG A 148 -15.45 18.07 -30.50
C ARG A 148 -13.93 18.03 -30.66
N SER A 149 -13.25 17.04 -30.09
CA SER A 149 -11.79 16.94 -30.18
C SER A 149 -11.31 16.47 -31.57
N VAL A 150 -12.06 15.57 -32.21
CA VAL A 150 -11.72 15.01 -33.53
C VAL A 150 -11.96 16.03 -34.66
N THR A 151 -12.99 16.87 -34.57
CA THR A 151 -13.25 17.93 -35.58
C THR A 151 -12.28 19.11 -35.45
N ALA A 152 -11.76 19.39 -34.25
CA ALA A 152 -10.71 20.40 -34.05
C ALA A 152 -9.34 19.90 -34.56
N ALA A 153 -9.02 18.61 -34.37
CA ALA A 153 -7.78 18.02 -34.86
C ALA A 153 -7.75 17.88 -36.40
N LEU A 154 -8.88 17.55 -37.05
CA LEU A 154 -8.96 17.49 -38.51
C LEU A 154 -8.88 18.86 -39.20
N ASN A 155 -9.37 19.93 -38.57
CA ASN A 155 -9.29 21.28 -39.14
C ASN A 155 -7.90 21.92 -39.01
N ILE A 156 -7.08 21.47 -38.05
CA ILE A 156 -5.68 21.94 -37.90
C ILE A 156 -4.74 21.22 -38.90
N LEU A 157 -5.11 20.04 -39.40
CA LEU A 157 -4.33 19.28 -40.38
C LEU A 157 -4.63 19.66 -41.85
N ASN A 158 -5.77 20.29 -42.14
CA ASN A 158 -6.16 20.68 -43.50
C ASN A 158 -5.76 22.11 -43.92
N ASP A 159 -5.26 22.95 -43.02
CA ASP A 159 -4.96 24.38 -43.29
C ASP A 159 -3.46 24.67 -43.49
N ARG A 160 -2.66 23.66 -43.85
CA ARG A 160 -1.23 23.81 -44.16
C ARG A 160 -0.82 23.18 -45.49
N GLY A 161 -1.69 23.34 -46.50
CA GLY A 161 -1.32 23.20 -47.91
C GLY A 161 -0.75 24.51 -48.47
N GLU A 162 0.46 24.41 -49.03
CA GLU A 162 1.09 25.32 -50.01
C GLU A 162 1.72 26.66 -49.53
N SER A 163 3.02 26.61 -49.20
CA SER A 163 4.06 27.34 -49.97
C SER A 163 5.47 26.94 -49.48
N ALA A 164 6.31 26.48 -50.42
CA ALA A 164 7.65 25.99 -50.15
C ALA A 164 8.70 27.12 -50.06
N PRO A 165 9.69 26.99 -49.16
CA PRO A 165 11.03 27.50 -49.41
C PRO A 165 12.08 26.38 -49.49
N LYS A 166 13.14 26.66 -50.24
CA LYS A 166 14.13 25.74 -50.81
C LYS A 166 14.93 24.91 -49.78
N LYS A 167 15.23 23.66 -50.16
CA LYS A 167 16.15 22.70 -49.49
C LYS A 167 17.42 23.36 -48.94
N GLN A 168 17.63 23.30 -47.62
CA GLN A 168 18.96 23.43 -47.01
C GLN A 168 19.56 22.04 -46.76
N LYS A 169 20.81 21.85 -47.24
CA LYS A 169 21.60 20.62 -47.07
C LYS A 169 21.93 20.39 -45.59
N THR A 170 21.72 19.17 -45.13
CA THR A 170 22.16 18.66 -43.81
C THR A 170 23.69 18.62 -43.76
N GLU A 171 24.31 19.41 -42.88
CA GLU A 171 25.77 19.41 -42.68
C GLU A 171 26.23 18.15 -41.94
N ASN A 172 27.33 17.57 -42.40
CA ASN A 172 27.90 16.34 -41.85
C ASN A 172 28.73 16.64 -40.58
N PHE A 173 28.90 15.68 -39.68
CA PHE A 173 29.47 15.86 -38.31
C PHE A 173 30.79 16.67 -38.26
N ARG A 174 31.67 16.48 -39.25
CA ARG A 174 32.95 17.24 -39.38
C ARG A 174 32.77 18.75 -39.61
N GLN A 175 31.68 19.18 -40.23
CA GLN A 175 31.40 20.60 -40.48
C GLN A 175 30.90 21.31 -39.22
N LYS A 176 30.13 20.61 -38.36
CA LYS A 176 29.72 21.13 -37.05
C LYS A 176 30.89 21.31 -36.09
N GLU A 177 31.85 20.37 -36.10
CA GLU A 177 33.11 20.45 -35.34
C GLU A 177 33.98 21.65 -35.78
N LYS A 178 34.13 21.87 -37.10
CA LYS A 178 34.89 23.01 -37.62
C LYS A 178 34.28 24.36 -37.22
N ARG A 179 32.95 24.46 -37.26
CA ARG A 179 32.22 25.67 -36.90
C ARG A 179 32.31 26.03 -35.41
N LYS A 180 32.41 25.02 -34.54
CA LYS A 180 32.63 25.21 -33.09
C LYS A 180 34.06 25.62 -32.75
N ARG A 181 35.06 25.14 -33.52
CA ARG A 181 36.44 25.64 -33.44
C ARG A 181 36.57 27.09 -33.90
N ASP A 182 35.93 27.43 -35.01
CA ASP A 182 35.96 28.79 -35.58
C ASP A 182 35.22 29.82 -34.69
N GLN A 183 34.30 29.37 -33.83
CA GLN A 183 33.59 30.20 -32.83
C GLN A 183 34.31 30.31 -31.46
N GLY A 184 35.51 29.72 -31.31
CA GLY A 184 36.31 29.86 -30.09
C GLY A 184 35.73 29.20 -28.84
N GLN A 185 34.68 28.38 -28.95
CA GLN A 185 33.98 27.73 -27.83
C GLN A 185 34.66 26.42 -27.38
N SER A 186 35.99 26.41 -27.32
CA SER A 186 36.79 25.26 -26.90
C SER A 186 37.55 25.62 -25.63
N SER A 187 36.91 25.53 -24.47
CA SER A 187 37.60 25.55 -23.18
C SER A 187 38.25 24.19 -22.91
N ARG A 188 39.57 24.21 -22.74
CA ARG A 188 40.37 23.07 -22.26
C ARG A 188 39.86 22.58 -20.90
N GLY A 189 39.41 21.33 -20.85
CA GLY A 189 39.14 20.63 -19.60
C GLY A 189 38.16 19.48 -19.78
N LYS A 190 38.72 18.28 -20.00
CA LYS A 190 38.05 16.95 -20.13
C LYS A 190 36.90 16.89 -21.14
N SER A 191 37.16 16.19 -22.23
CA SER A 191 36.24 16.01 -23.34
C SER A 191 34.92 15.42 -22.83
N TYR A 192 33.81 16.14 -23.03
CA TYR A 192 32.45 15.61 -22.83
C TYR A 192 32.26 14.26 -23.54
N VAL A 193 32.99 14.02 -24.64
CA VAL A 193 33.01 12.76 -25.39
C VAL A 193 33.71 11.62 -24.65
N GLU A 194 34.68 11.90 -23.76
CA GLU A 194 35.28 10.86 -22.91
C GLU A 194 34.37 10.46 -21.75
N GLU A 195 33.63 11.41 -21.17
CA GLU A 195 32.62 11.10 -20.15
C GLU A 195 31.45 10.34 -20.77
N GLU A 196 30.98 10.76 -21.94
CA GLU A 196 29.91 10.09 -22.69
C GLU A 196 30.35 8.70 -23.20
N LYS A 197 31.62 8.54 -23.62
CA LYS A 197 32.21 7.22 -23.92
C LYS A 197 32.44 6.38 -22.67
N ARG A 198 32.70 6.99 -21.51
CA ARG A 198 32.83 6.28 -20.23
C ARG A 198 31.46 5.79 -19.76
N ILE A 199 30.41 6.62 -19.84
CA ILE A 199 29.02 6.24 -19.59
C ILE A 199 28.60 5.14 -20.56
N LEU A 200 28.85 5.29 -21.86
CA LEU A 200 28.58 4.24 -22.84
C LEU A 200 29.39 2.96 -22.59
N ARG A 201 30.66 3.04 -22.15
CA ARG A 201 31.46 1.86 -21.77
C ARG A 201 30.97 1.21 -20.47
N GLN A 202 30.41 2.00 -19.56
CA GLN A 202 29.85 1.52 -18.29
C GLN A 202 28.47 0.88 -18.52
N ASP A 203 27.67 1.42 -19.45
CA ASP A 203 26.41 0.83 -19.94
C ASP A 203 26.64 -0.41 -20.81
N LEU A 204 27.72 -0.45 -21.61
CA LEU A 204 28.14 -1.64 -22.38
C LEU A 204 28.73 -2.75 -21.50
N CYS A 205 28.98 -2.50 -20.21
CA CYS A 205 29.52 -3.49 -19.29
C CYS A 205 28.43 -4.33 -18.60
N PHE A 206 27.15 -3.98 -18.76
CA PHE A 206 26.02 -4.78 -18.32
C PHE A 206 25.47 -5.57 -19.52
N SER A 207 25.78 -6.87 -19.58
CA SER A 207 25.21 -7.76 -20.60
C SER A 207 23.74 -8.05 -20.27
N SER A 208 22.83 -7.72 -21.18
CA SER A 208 21.45 -8.26 -21.21
C SER A 208 21.50 -9.77 -21.01
N LYS A 209 20.87 -10.29 -19.94
CA LYS A 209 20.84 -11.72 -19.63
C LYS A 209 19.48 -12.33 -19.95
N THR A 210 19.47 -13.52 -20.53
CA THR A 210 18.26 -14.34 -20.60
C THR A 210 18.11 -15.12 -19.30
N ARG A 211 16.98 -14.95 -18.61
CA ARG A 211 16.64 -15.67 -17.37
C ARG A 211 15.54 -16.68 -17.65
N GLU A 212 15.87 -17.96 -17.54
CA GLU A 212 14.93 -19.04 -17.82
C GLU A 212 14.25 -19.54 -16.56
N TYR A 213 12.94 -19.73 -16.62
CA TYR A 213 12.10 -20.28 -15.56
C TYR A 213 11.26 -21.43 -16.12
N PHE A 214 11.23 -22.57 -15.43
CA PHE A 214 10.39 -23.71 -15.81
C PHE A 214 9.22 -23.81 -14.83
N ILE A 215 8.02 -23.45 -15.26
CA ILE A 215 6.86 -23.33 -14.38
C ILE A 215 5.74 -24.23 -14.89
N ALA A 216 5.08 -24.99 -14.02
CA ALA A 216 3.91 -25.78 -14.39
C ALA A 216 2.69 -25.41 -13.55
N ALA A 217 1.51 -25.42 -14.18
CA ALA A 217 0.24 -25.40 -13.48
C ALA A 217 -0.09 -26.83 -13.01
N VAL A 218 -0.17 -27.04 -11.69
CA VAL A 218 -0.39 -28.36 -11.07
C VAL A 218 -1.58 -28.36 -10.14
N GLU A 219 -2.39 -29.42 -10.20
CA GLU A 219 -3.53 -29.61 -9.30
C GLU A 219 -3.10 -30.17 -7.95
N ARG A 220 -3.49 -29.53 -6.84
CA ARG A 220 -3.19 -29.96 -5.46
C ARG A 220 -4.30 -29.66 -4.49
N ASP A 221 -4.43 -30.50 -3.46
CA ASP A 221 -5.27 -30.17 -2.31
C ASP A 221 -4.54 -29.13 -1.44
N TRP A 222 -5.11 -27.94 -1.38
CA TRP A 222 -4.62 -26.81 -0.59
C TRP A 222 -5.40 -26.69 0.71
N ASN A 223 -4.68 -26.69 1.84
CA ASN A 223 -5.27 -26.51 3.15
C ASN A 223 -5.06 -25.07 3.65
N TYR A 224 -6.11 -24.25 3.71
CA TYR A 224 -6.02 -22.86 4.14
C TYR A 224 -5.54 -22.68 5.59
N ALA A 225 -5.73 -23.69 6.45
CA ALA A 225 -5.33 -23.64 7.85
C ALA A 225 -4.76 -25.00 8.32
N PRO A 226 -3.52 -25.37 7.92
CA PRO A 226 -2.97 -26.71 8.16
C PRO A 226 -2.95 -27.13 9.62
N SER A 227 -2.68 -26.19 10.55
CA SER A 227 -2.57 -26.52 11.98
C SER A 227 -3.89 -27.04 12.59
N GLY A 228 -5.04 -26.60 12.08
CA GLY A 228 -6.34 -26.85 12.72
C GLY A 228 -6.64 -25.92 13.89
N PHE A 229 -5.78 -24.93 14.11
CA PHE A 229 -5.92 -23.90 15.14
C PHE A 229 -5.94 -22.51 14.52
N ASN A 230 -6.63 -21.61 15.21
CA ASN A 230 -6.37 -20.18 15.10
C ASN A 230 -5.08 -19.88 15.87
N LYS A 231 -3.95 -19.75 15.16
CA LYS A 231 -2.63 -19.60 15.80
C LYS A 231 -2.48 -18.31 16.59
N VAL A 232 -3.29 -17.28 16.28
CA VAL A 232 -3.26 -16.00 17.02
C VAL A 232 -4.05 -16.10 18.33
N LYS A 233 -5.22 -16.74 18.32
CA LYS A 233 -6.04 -16.92 19.53
C LYS A 233 -5.65 -18.15 20.38
N GLY A 234 -4.87 -19.08 19.82
CA GLY A 234 -4.47 -20.32 20.51
C GLY A 234 -5.60 -21.34 20.69
N ILE A 235 -6.70 -21.23 19.95
CA ILE A 235 -7.89 -22.10 20.05
C ILE A 235 -8.09 -22.94 18.79
N LYS A 236 -8.72 -24.11 18.92
CA LYS A 236 -9.10 -24.93 17.76
C LYS A 236 -10.09 -24.19 16.89
N LEU A 237 -9.99 -24.35 15.56
CA LEU A 237 -10.87 -23.66 14.61
C LEU A 237 -12.36 -23.92 14.86
N GLN A 238 -12.72 -25.13 15.27
CA GLN A 238 -14.11 -25.51 15.61
C GLN A 238 -14.69 -24.79 16.84
N HIS A 239 -13.84 -24.20 17.70
CA HIS A 239 -14.25 -23.48 18.91
C HIS A 239 -14.17 -21.96 18.72
N ASP A 240 -13.71 -21.50 17.57
CA ASP A 240 -13.75 -20.09 17.20
C ASP A 240 -14.99 -19.84 16.35
N GLY A 241 -15.93 -19.03 16.86
CA GLY A 241 -17.20 -18.76 16.17
C GLY A 241 -17.03 -18.19 14.77
N ASN A 242 -15.97 -17.40 14.53
CA ASN A 242 -15.69 -16.86 13.20
C ASN A 242 -15.00 -17.91 12.31
N ALA A 243 -13.99 -18.61 12.84
CA ALA A 243 -13.23 -19.57 12.05
C ALA A 243 -14.04 -20.81 11.67
N ALA A 244 -14.94 -21.25 12.54
CA ALA A 244 -15.79 -22.40 12.30
C ALA A 244 -16.68 -22.23 11.05
N GLN A 245 -17.05 -20.99 10.70
CA GLN A 245 -17.92 -20.71 9.56
C GLN A 245 -17.25 -21.08 8.22
N SER A 246 -15.95 -20.84 8.06
CA SER A 246 -15.23 -21.06 6.80
C SER A 246 -14.32 -22.29 6.80
N THR A 247 -13.94 -22.83 7.97
CA THR A 247 -12.88 -23.86 8.03
C THR A 247 -13.35 -25.26 8.45
N VAL A 248 -14.54 -25.37 9.03
CA VAL A 248 -15.08 -26.67 9.51
C VAL A 248 -15.86 -27.34 8.38
N SER A 249 -15.47 -28.58 8.08
CA SER A 249 -16.17 -29.44 7.12
C SER A 249 -17.47 -29.98 7.71
N GLY A 250 -18.47 -30.21 6.87
CA GLY A 250 -19.74 -30.82 7.25
C GLY A 250 -20.50 -31.40 6.05
N PRO A 251 -21.75 -31.86 6.24
CA PRO A 251 -22.54 -32.43 5.15
C PRO A 251 -22.71 -31.49 3.96
N HIS A 252 -22.83 -30.19 4.24
CA HIS A 252 -23.04 -29.12 3.26
C HIS A 252 -21.95 -28.04 3.31
N ARG A 253 -20.75 -28.37 3.80
CA ARG A 253 -19.61 -27.45 3.87
C ARG A 253 -18.32 -28.17 3.53
N ILE A 254 -17.55 -27.60 2.59
CA ILE A 254 -16.25 -28.15 2.15
C ILE A 254 -15.22 -28.09 3.30
N GLY A 255 -15.22 -27.00 4.06
CA GLY A 255 -14.28 -26.78 5.16
C GLY A 255 -13.02 -26.04 4.69
N ARG A 256 -11.84 -26.44 5.18
CA ARG A 256 -10.57 -25.72 4.96
C ARG A 256 -9.67 -26.26 3.84
N VAL A 257 -10.04 -27.37 3.20
CA VAL A 257 -9.22 -28.02 2.18
C VAL A 257 -9.94 -27.98 0.84
N TYR A 258 -9.28 -27.43 -0.18
CA TYR A 258 -9.81 -27.31 -1.54
C TYR A 258 -8.77 -27.82 -2.53
N ARG A 259 -9.21 -28.56 -3.54
CA ARG A 259 -8.45 -28.79 -4.76
C ARG A 259 -8.30 -27.45 -5.49
N LYS A 260 -7.06 -27.09 -5.80
CA LYS A 260 -6.64 -25.86 -6.47
C LYS A 260 -5.67 -26.19 -7.60
N VAL A 261 -5.46 -25.23 -8.50
CA VAL A 261 -4.37 -25.28 -9.49
C VAL A 261 -3.33 -24.23 -9.12
N LEU A 262 -2.08 -24.65 -8.96
CA LEU A 262 -0.99 -23.82 -8.44
C LEU A 262 0.16 -23.79 -9.44
N TYR A 263 0.82 -22.63 -9.60
CA TYR A 263 2.09 -22.56 -10.33
C TYR A 263 3.22 -23.11 -9.47
N ARG A 264 4.02 -24.04 -10.00
CA ARG A 264 5.20 -24.60 -9.33
C ARG A 264 6.40 -24.60 -10.24
N GLU A 265 7.56 -24.32 -9.67
CA GLU A 265 8.82 -24.21 -10.40
C GLU A 265 9.53 -25.55 -10.48
N PHE A 266 10.18 -25.82 -11.60
CA PHE A 266 10.92 -27.03 -11.90
C PHE A 266 12.35 -26.67 -12.29
N THR A 267 13.23 -27.64 -12.16
CA THR A 267 14.67 -27.46 -12.45
C THR A 267 14.96 -27.29 -13.94
N ASP A 268 14.17 -27.93 -14.81
CA ASP A 268 14.36 -27.92 -16.26
C ASP A 268 13.07 -28.23 -17.04
N GLY A 269 13.20 -28.27 -18.38
CA GLY A 269 12.10 -28.53 -19.31
C GLY A 269 11.54 -29.96 -19.30
N THR A 270 12.08 -30.87 -18.49
CA THR A 270 11.47 -32.20 -18.28
C THR A 270 10.28 -32.14 -17.32
N PHE A 271 10.20 -31.08 -16.50
CA PHE A 271 9.19 -30.91 -15.45
C PHE A 271 9.07 -32.12 -14.51
N THR A 272 10.19 -32.77 -14.20
CA THR A 272 10.22 -33.95 -13.32
C THR A 272 10.53 -33.59 -11.86
N GLN A 273 11.55 -32.75 -11.64
CA GLN A 273 11.99 -32.34 -10.32
C GLN A 273 11.57 -30.90 -10.01
N GLU A 274 10.65 -30.75 -9.05
CA GLU A 274 10.18 -29.47 -8.53
C GLU A 274 11.23 -28.82 -7.62
N ILE A 275 11.38 -27.50 -7.73
CA ILE A 275 12.23 -26.70 -6.85
C ILE A 275 11.50 -26.49 -5.51
N PRO A 276 12.19 -26.64 -4.36
CA PRO A 276 11.59 -26.40 -3.05
C PRO A 276 10.90 -25.04 -2.97
N HIS A 277 9.59 -25.06 -2.75
CA HIS A 277 8.78 -23.85 -2.70
C HIS A 277 8.92 -23.16 -1.32
N PRO A 278 9.30 -21.86 -1.26
CA PRO A 278 9.43 -21.13 0.00
C PRO A 278 8.13 -21.16 0.82
N THR A 279 8.25 -21.47 2.11
CA THR A 279 7.09 -21.65 3.00
C THR A 279 6.19 -20.41 3.07
N HIS A 280 6.77 -19.21 3.06
CA HIS A 280 6.04 -17.95 3.16
C HIS A 280 5.24 -17.60 1.91
N LEU A 281 5.55 -18.16 0.73
CA LEU A 281 4.79 -17.91 -0.50
C LEU A 281 3.44 -18.62 -0.50
N GLY A 282 3.28 -19.64 0.34
CA GLY A 282 2.02 -20.34 0.47
C GLY A 282 1.54 -20.93 -0.84
N LEU A 283 0.39 -20.45 -1.35
CA LEU A 283 -0.17 -20.95 -2.61
C LEU A 283 0.41 -20.26 -3.84
N LEU A 284 1.08 -19.11 -3.66
CA LEU A 284 1.58 -18.31 -4.78
C LEU A 284 2.51 -19.13 -5.67
N GLY A 285 2.63 -18.69 -6.92
CA GLY A 285 3.69 -19.17 -7.80
C GLY A 285 5.08 -18.76 -7.34
N PRO A 286 6.15 -19.29 -7.96
CA PRO A 286 7.51 -18.82 -7.74
C PRO A 286 7.65 -17.32 -8.02
N ILE A 287 8.70 -16.70 -7.44
CA ILE A 287 9.03 -15.31 -7.71
C ILE A 287 9.91 -15.27 -8.96
N ILE A 288 9.40 -14.66 -10.03
CA ILE A 288 10.16 -14.41 -11.25
C ILE A 288 10.92 -13.10 -11.07
N LYS A 289 12.21 -13.05 -11.41
CA LYS A 289 13.06 -11.87 -11.23
C LYS A 289 13.79 -11.51 -12.51
N GLY A 290 13.99 -10.23 -12.76
CA GLY A 290 14.84 -9.74 -13.84
C GLY A 290 15.33 -8.33 -13.59
N GLU A 291 16.46 -7.98 -14.21
CA GLU A 291 16.98 -6.61 -14.22
C GLU A 291 16.62 -5.88 -15.51
N VAL A 292 16.74 -4.55 -15.49
CA VAL A 292 16.58 -3.73 -16.69
C VAL A 292 17.54 -4.17 -17.79
N GLY A 293 16.98 -4.53 -18.93
CA GLY A 293 17.67 -5.07 -20.09
C GLY A 293 17.63 -6.59 -20.19
N ASP A 294 17.16 -7.32 -19.17
CA ASP A 294 17.03 -8.76 -19.23
C ASP A 294 15.81 -9.20 -20.06
N THR A 295 15.89 -10.43 -20.58
CA THR A 295 14.75 -11.16 -21.14
C THR A 295 14.42 -12.34 -20.23
N ILE A 296 13.24 -12.33 -19.65
CA ILE A 296 12.66 -13.43 -18.90
C ILE A 296 12.02 -14.40 -19.89
N LYS A 297 12.42 -15.67 -19.84
CA LYS A 297 11.89 -16.75 -20.66
C LYS A 297 11.23 -17.79 -19.78
N VAL A 298 9.90 -17.89 -19.85
CA VAL A 298 9.12 -18.81 -19.03
C VAL A 298 8.67 -20.00 -19.86
N HIS A 299 9.23 -21.17 -19.57
CA HIS A 299 8.80 -22.46 -20.08
C HIS A 299 7.62 -22.95 -19.25
N PHE A 300 6.41 -22.73 -19.74
CA PHE A 300 5.18 -23.11 -19.07
C PHE A 300 4.71 -24.50 -19.51
N LYS A 301 4.35 -25.37 -18.56
CA LYS A 301 3.66 -26.64 -18.80
C LYS A 301 2.31 -26.68 -18.10
N ASN A 302 1.24 -26.90 -18.86
CA ASN A 302 -0.06 -27.11 -18.24
C ASN A 302 -0.24 -28.59 -17.88
N LYS A 303 -0.13 -28.94 -16.59
CA LYS A 303 -0.41 -30.29 -16.07
C LYS A 303 -1.80 -30.41 -15.44
N ALA A 304 -2.62 -29.36 -15.52
CA ALA A 304 -3.98 -29.36 -14.99
C ALA A 304 -4.97 -29.87 -16.04
N SER A 305 -6.22 -30.10 -15.59
CA SER A 305 -7.30 -30.66 -16.43
C SER A 305 -7.99 -29.65 -17.36
N ARG A 306 -7.67 -28.36 -17.28
CA ARG A 306 -8.29 -27.27 -18.05
C ARG A 306 -7.22 -26.41 -18.73
N PRO A 307 -7.56 -25.71 -19.84
CA PRO A 307 -6.64 -24.76 -20.44
C PRO A 307 -6.37 -23.60 -19.49
N TYR A 308 -5.11 -23.18 -19.41
CA TYR A 308 -4.63 -22.06 -18.59
C TYR A 308 -3.49 -21.34 -19.31
N THR A 309 -3.11 -20.16 -18.85
CA THR A 309 -2.02 -19.36 -19.45
C THR A 309 -1.09 -18.79 -18.40
N MET A 310 -0.16 -17.93 -18.81
CA MET A 310 0.60 -17.03 -17.93
C MET A 310 0.60 -15.62 -18.55
N HIS A 311 -0.07 -14.69 -17.88
CA HIS A 311 -0.14 -13.28 -18.25
C HIS A 311 0.66 -12.45 -17.24
N PRO A 312 1.68 -11.69 -17.67
CA PRO A 312 2.49 -10.88 -16.77
C PRO A 312 2.01 -9.42 -16.68
N HIS A 313 2.27 -8.78 -15.56
CA HIS A 313 2.23 -7.32 -15.44
C HIS A 313 3.65 -6.73 -15.41
N GLY A 314 3.78 -5.46 -15.79
CA GLY A 314 5.01 -4.67 -15.58
C GLY A 314 6.23 -5.03 -16.43
N VAL A 315 6.08 -5.92 -17.40
CA VAL A 315 7.13 -6.32 -18.35
C VAL A 315 6.63 -6.13 -19.78
N PHE A 316 7.55 -6.07 -20.75
CA PHE A 316 7.20 -5.98 -22.15
C PHE A 316 7.04 -7.37 -22.76
N TYR A 317 6.01 -7.57 -23.56
CA TYR A 317 5.75 -8.80 -24.30
C TYR A 317 5.23 -8.49 -25.70
N ASP A 318 5.43 -9.43 -26.61
CA ASP A 318 4.75 -9.43 -27.90
C ASP A 318 3.39 -10.15 -27.80
N LYS A 319 2.58 -10.04 -28.86
CA LYS A 319 1.25 -10.65 -28.92
C LYS A 319 1.25 -12.19 -28.90
N GLY A 320 2.41 -12.84 -29.04
CA GLY A 320 2.54 -14.29 -28.91
C GLY A 320 3.04 -14.73 -27.54
N SER A 321 3.25 -13.79 -26.61
CA SER A 321 3.74 -14.00 -25.24
C SER A 321 2.90 -13.24 -24.21
N GLU A 322 1.68 -12.83 -24.55
CA GLU A 322 0.79 -12.08 -23.66
C GLU A 322 0.00 -13.01 -22.73
N GLY A 323 -0.46 -14.15 -23.26
CA GLY A 323 -1.19 -15.15 -22.48
C GLY A 323 -2.59 -14.71 -22.05
N ALA A 324 -3.28 -13.89 -22.84
CA ALA A 324 -4.61 -13.36 -22.52
C ALA A 324 -5.54 -13.43 -23.72
N LEU A 325 -6.63 -14.19 -23.59
CA LEU A 325 -7.57 -14.42 -24.68
C LEU A 325 -8.58 -13.27 -24.81
N TYR A 326 -8.45 -12.45 -25.85
CA TYR A 326 -9.45 -11.46 -26.28
C TYR A 326 -9.40 -11.22 -27.80
N ASP A 327 -10.38 -10.47 -28.32
CA ASP A 327 -10.45 -10.09 -29.74
C ASP A 327 -9.46 -8.94 -30.03
N ASP A 328 -8.23 -9.33 -30.32
CA ASP A 328 -7.08 -8.50 -30.68
C ASP A 328 -6.68 -8.63 -32.16
N HIS A 329 -7.49 -9.37 -32.93
CA HIS A 329 -7.26 -9.71 -34.34
C HIS A 329 -5.96 -10.47 -34.65
N THR A 330 -5.32 -11.10 -33.67
CA THR A 330 -4.18 -12.01 -33.92
C THR A 330 -4.65 -13.38 -34.41
N GLN A 331 -3.81 -14.07 -35.18
CA GLN A 331 -4.13 -15.37 -35.78
C GLN A 331 -2.92 -16.31 -35.77
N GLY A 332 -3.17 -17.61 -35.89
CA GLY A 332 -2.13 -18.63 -36.00
C GLY A 332 -1.29 -18.78 -34.73
N GLU A 333 0.03 -18.79 -34.88
CA GLU A 333 1.00 -19.01 -33.79
C GLU A 333 0.94 -17.93 -32.68
N LEU A 334 0.40 -16.75 -32.98
CA LEU A 334 0.17 -15.65 -32.04
C LEU A 334 -1.07 -15.84 -31.16
N LYS A 335 -1.75 -16.99 -31.26
CA LYS A 335 -2.84 -17.39 -30.36
C LYS A 335 -2.49 -18.58 -29.47
N GLY A 336 -1.32 -19.19 -29.67
CA GLY A 336 -0.90 -20.37 -28.92
C GLY A 336 -0.58 -20.10 -27.45
N ASP A 337 -0.36 -18.84 -27.08
CA ASP A 337 -0.19 -18.37 -25.71
C ASP A 337 -1.50 -18.14 -24.97
N ASP A 338 -2.56 -17.75 -25.67
CA ASP A 338 -3.85 -17.37 -25.07
C ASP A 338 -4.65 -18.54 -24.49
N HIS A 339 -4.31 -19.79 -24.81
CA HIS A 339 -5.07 -20.97 -24.38
C HIS A 339 -4.23 -22.26 -24.35
N VAL A 340 -3.29 -22.38 -23.42
CA VAL A 340 -2.43 -23.58 -23.34
C VAL A 340 -3.24 -24.77 -22.83
N GLN A 341 -3.53 -25.71 -23.74
CA GLN A 341 -4.35 -26.90 -23.45
C GLN A 341 -3.70 -27.84 -22.41
N PRO A 342 -4.49 -28.70 -21.74
CA PRO A 342 -3.95 -29.74 -20.86
C PRO A 342 -2.84 -30.56 -21.53
N ASN A 343 -1.75 -30.79 -20.80
CA ASN A 343 -0.53 -31.46 -21.24
C ASN A 343 0.28 -30.75 -22.35
N MET A 344 -0.09 -29.55 -22.75
CA MET A 344 0.70 -28.73 -23.68
C MET A 344 1.68 -27.84 -22.94
N ASP A 345 2.73 -27.43 -23.65
CA ASP A 345 3.73 -26.45 -23.21
C ASP A 345 3.69 -25.20 -24.07
N ARG A 346 4.06 -24.07 -23.47
CA ARG A 346 4.24 -22.79 -24.15
C ARG A 346 5.46 -22.10 -23.56
N VAL A 347 6.21 -21.40 -24.41
CA VAL A 347 7.31 -20.55 -23.97
C VAL A 347 6.87 -19.11 -24.11
N TYR A 348 6.95 -18.35 -23.02
CA TYR A 348 6.66 -16.92 -22.99
C TYR A 348 7.98 -16.16 -22.90
N GLU A 349 8.16 -15.14 -23.75
CA GLU A 349 9.33 -14.27 -23.72
C GLU A 349 8.91 -12.84 -23.33
N TRP A 350 9.40 -12.39 -22.18
CA TRP A 350 9.12 -11.07 -21.62
C TRP A 350 10.41 -10.31 -21.42
N SER A 351 10.52 -9.10 -21.97
CA SER A 351 11.70 -8.25 -21.79
C SER A 351 11.44 -7.12 -20.80
N ILE A 352 12.50 -6.62 -20.17
CA ILE A 352 12.44 -5.47 -19.26
C ILE A 352 13.18 -4.30 -19.90
N PRO A 353 12.56 -3.60 -20.87
CA PRO A 353 13.17 -2.43 -21.47
C PRO A 353 13.22 -1.25 -20.48
N GLU A 354 14.06 -0.25 -20.78
CA GLU A 354 14.27 0.92 -19.90
C GLU A 354 12.96 1.68 -19.58
N ASN A 355 11.99 1.69 -20.50
CA ASN A 355 10.70 2.35 -20.29
C ASN A 355 9.73 1.56 -19.39
N HIS A 356 10.03 0.29 -19.07
CA HIS A 356 9.28 -0.54 -18.12
C HIS A 356 10.09 -0.77 -16.83
N ALA A 357 11.27 -0.15 -16.72
CA ALA A 357 12.16 -0.26 -15.58
C ALA A 357 11.67 0.56 -14.38
N PRO A 358 12.08 0.20 -13.14
CA PRO A 358 12.03 1.12 -12.02
C PRO A 358 12.72 2.43 -12.38
N THR A 359 12.04 3.56 -12.15
CA THR A 359 12.60 4.88 -12.35
C THR A 359 13.70 5.17 -11.32
N LYS A 360 14.37 6.31 -11.47
CA LYS A 360 15.42 6.72 -10.52
C LYS A 360 14.91 6.79 -9.08
N ASP A 361 13.70 7.31 -8.88
CA ASP A 361 13.13 7.58 -7.56
C ASP A 361 12.40 6.37 -6.97
N ASP A 362 12.05 5.39 -7.81
CA ASP A 362 11.49 4.11 -7.38
C ASP A 362 12.49 3.30 -6.55
N GLU A 363 11.97 2.32 -5.82
CA GLU A 363 12.76 1.32 -5.14
C GLU A 363 13.62 0.49 -6.11
N ASN A 364 14.68 -0.15 -5.60
CA ASN A 364 15.59 -0.93 -6.45
C ASN A 364 14.89 -2.07 -7.19
N CYS A 365 13.85 -2.67 -6.58
CA CYS A 365 12.98 -3.63 -7.23
C CYS A 365 11.51 -3.25 -7.03
N LEU A 366 10.78 -3.21 -8.14
CA LEU A 366 9.33 -3.10 -8.16
C LEU A 366 8.70 -4.47 -8.30
N MET A 367 7.48 -4.60 -7.82
CA MET A 367 6.73 -5.85 -7.86
C MET A 367 5.54 -5.76 -8.81
N TRP A 368 5.27 -6.88 -9.48
CA TRP A 368 4.13 -7.08 -10.36
C TRP A 368 3.54 -8.47 -10.12
N ALA A 369 2.34 -8.73 -10.61
CA ALA A 369 1.77 -10.07 -10.60
C ALA A 369 1.94 -10.74 -11.97
N TYR A 370 1.87 -12.08 -11.95
CA TYR A 370 1.48 -12.85 -13.12
C TYR A 370 0.37 -13.81 -12.74
N HIS A 371 -0.55 -14.09 -13.66
CA HIS A 371 -1.68 -14.99 -13.43
C HIS A 371 -2.19 -15.60 -14.73
N SER A 372 -3.04 -16.62 -14.66
CA SER A 372 -3.73 -17.12 -15.86
C SER A 372 -4.84 -16.16 -16.26
N HIS A 373 -5.05 -16.00 -17.57
CA HIS A 373 -5.95 -15.02 -18.16
C HIS A 373 -6.78 -15.62 -19.30
N VAL A 374 -7.11 -16.92 -19.21
CA VAL A 374 -8.18 -17.50 -20.04
C VAL A 374 -9.51 -16.93 -19.56
N MET A 375 -9.75 -17.05 -18.26
CA MET A 375 -10.89 -16.47 -17.54
C MET A 375 -10.36 -15.97 -16.19
N PRO A 376 -9.88 -14.72 -16.12
CA PRO A 376 -9.02 -14.26 -15.02
C PRO A 376 -9.68 -14.35 -13.65
N ILE A 377 -11.00 -14.16 -13.55
CA ILE A 377 -11.73 -14.24 -12.27
C ILE A 377 -11.69 -15.68 -11.74
N GLU A 378 -12.09 -16.65 -12.55
CA GLU A 378 -12.13 -18.06 -12.17
C GLU A 378 -10.72 -18.63 -12.00
N ASP A 379 -9.80 -18.29 -12.89
CA ASP A 379 -8.42 -18.79 -12.91
C ASP A 379 -7.65 -18.38 -11.64
N VAL A 380 -7.73 -17.11 -11.24
CA VAL A 380 -7.09 -16.59 -10.02
C VAL A 380 -7.72 -17.21 -8.78
N ASN A 381 -9.06 -17.27 -8.69
CA ASN A 381 -9.74 -17.92 -7.56
C ASN A 381 -9.41 -19.41 -7.47
N THR A 382 -9.18 -20.07 -8.62
CA THR A 382 -8.71 -21.47 -8.67
C THR A 382 -7.29 -21.62 -8.13
N GLY A 383 -6.44 -20.59 -8.20
CA GLY A 383 -5.15 -20.50 -7.52
C GLY A 383 -3.96 -20.04 -8.37
N LEU A 384 -4.17 -19.71 -9.65
CA LEU A 384 -3.10 -19.39 -10.59
C LEU A 384 -2.67 -17.93 -10.50
N ILE A 385 -1.82 -17.61 -9.52
CA ILE A 385 -1.25 -16.28 -9.31
C ILE A 385 0.16 -16.37 -8.71
N GLY A 386 1.06 -15.49 -9.13
CA GLY A 386 2.42 -15.35 -8.60
C GLY A 386 2.94 -13.93 -8.75
N ALA A 387 4.25 -13.73 -8.53
CA ALA A 387 4.87 -12.41 -8.54
C ALA A 387 6.08 -12.32 -9.46
N ILE A 388 6.23 -11.17 -10.11
CA ILE A 388 7.40 -10.76 -10.88
C ILE A 388 8.07 -9.60 -10.14
N LEU A 389 9.39 -9.61 -10.01
CA LEU A 389 10.17 -8.49 -9.53
C LEU A 389 11.08 -7.97 -10.65
N THR A 390 10.88 -6.71 -11.03
CA THR A 390 11.73 -6.00 -11.99
C THR A 390 12.66 -5.08 -11.22
N CYS A 391 13.96 -5.26 -11.39
CA CYS A 391 14.99 -4.59 -10.61
C CYS A 391 15.87 -3.67 -11.46
N LYS A 392 16.46 -2.65 -10.82
CA LYS A 392 17.54 -1.84 -11.40
C LYS A 392 18.77 -2.73 -11.66
N ARG A 393 19.58 -2.36 -12.66
CA ARG A 393 20.81 -3.08 -13.03
C ARG A 393 21.76 -3.22 -11.83
N GLY A 394 22.33 -4.41 -11.65
CA GLY A 394 23.29 -4.71 -10.57
C GLY A 394 22.68 -4.89 -9.18
N THR A 395 21.36 -5.00 -9.06
CA THR A 395 20.69 -5.30 -7.79
C THR A 395 20.70 -6.79 -7.48
N LEU A 396 20.59 -7.62 -8.52
CA LEU A 396 20.61 -9.07 -8.46
C LEU A 396 22.03 -9.59 -8.63
N ASP A 397 22.41 -10.54 -7.77
CA ASP A 397 23.63 -11.30 -7.92
C ASP A 397 23.65 -12.03 -9.28
N SER A 398 24.74 -11.88 -10.02
CA SER A 398 24.82 -12.33 -11.41
C SER A 398 24.77 -13.86 -11.55
N ALA A 399 25.17 -14.61 -10.52
CA ALA A 399 25.19 -16.07 -10.51
C ALA A 399 23.87 -16.66 -10.00
N THR A 400 23.35 -16.14 -8.89
CA THR A 400 22.22 -16.73 -8.14
C THR A 400 20.89 -16.04 -8.39
N GLY A 401 20.88 -14.80 -8.92
CA GLY A 401 19.66 -14.00 -9.09
C GLY A 401 19.02 -13.54 -7.77
N VAL A 402 19.73 -13.70 -6.65
CA VAL A 402 19.31 -13.22 -5.33
C VAL A 402 19.63 -11.73 -5.21
N ARG A 403 18.76 -10.97 -4.55
CA ARG A 403 19.00 -9.56 -4.28
C ARG A 403 20.14 -9.39 -3.28
N THR A 404 21.00 -8.41 -3.54
CA THR A 404 22.18 -8.14 -2.70
C THR A 404 21.99 -6.93 -1.77
N ASP A 405 20.96 -6.11 -2.00
CA ASP A 405 20.71 -4.85 -1.30
C ASP A 405 19.92 -4.99 0.02
N VAL A 406 19.25 -6.13 0.21
CA VAL A 406 18.40 -6.44 1.38
C VAL A 406 18.74 -7.79 2.00
N ASP A 407 18.55 -7.94 3.30
CA ASP A 407 18.82 -9.20 4.02
C ASP A 407 17.66 -10.20 3.85
N LYS A 408 16.41 -9.70 3.74
CA LYS A 408 15.20 -10.50 3.53
C LYS A 408 14.26 -9.86 2.52
N GLU A 409 13.55 -10.71 1.81
CA GLU A 409 12.51 -10.33 0.85
C GLU A 409 11.30 -11.23 1.05
N PHE A 410 10.12 -10.62 1.15
CA PHE A 410 8.85 -11.33 1.31
C PHE A 410 7.82 -10.79 0.31
N VAL A 411 7.05 -11.69 -0.28
CA VAL A 411 5.92 -11.36 -1.15
C VAL A 411 4.63 -11.78 -0.46
N LEU A 412 3.69 -10.86 -0.30
CA LEU A 412 2.39 -11.09 0.33
C LEU A 412 1.23 -10.62 -0.54
N LEU A 413 0.36 -11.55 -0.90
CA LEU A 413 -0.94 -11.33 -1.51
C LEU A 413 -2.01 -11.25 -0.42
N PHE A 414 -2.75 -10.13 -0.41
CA PHE A 414 -3.96 -9.95 0.38
C PHE A 414 -5.18 -10.08 -0.54
N THR A 415 -5.97 -11.12 -0.34
CA THR A 415 -7.15 -11.38 -1.18
C THR A 415 -8.17 -12.26 -0.47
N VAL A 416 -9.43 -12.07 -0.82
CA VAL A 416 -10.49 -13.04 -0.52
C VAL A 416 -10.57 -14.04 -1.67
N PHE A 417 -10.03 -15.25 -1.48
CA PHE A 417 -10.24 -16.35 -2.43
C PHE A 417 -11.69 -16.80 -2.34
N ASP A 418 -12.49 -16.45 -3.35
CA ASP A 418 -13.87 -16.89 -3.51
C ASP A 418 -13.89 -18.24 -4.22
N GLU A 419 -13.83 -19.33 -3.44
CA GLU A 419 -13.85 -20.70 -4.00
C GLU A 419 -15.17 -21.01 -4.72
N ASN A 420 -16.22 -20.19 -4.57
CA ASN A 420 -17.44 -20.33 -5.38
C ASN A 420 -17.21 -19.94 -6.85
N LYS A 421 -16.13 -19.21 -7.14
CA LYS A 421 -15.68 -18.85 -8.49
C LYS A 421 -14.58 -19.76 -9.02
N SER A 422 -14.10 -20.71 -8.21
CA SER A 422 -13.12 -21.69 -8.65
C SER A 422 -13.71 -22.63 -9.70
N TRP A 423 -12.95 -22.96 -10.74
CA TRP A 423 -13.32 -23.99 -11.72
C TRP A 423 -13.56 -25.36 -11.09
N LEU A 424 -12.98 -25.58 -9.90
CA LEU A 424 -12.95 -26.85 -9.20
C LEU A 424 -13.99 -26.93 -8.07
N LEU A 425 -14.94 -25.98 -7.98
CA LEU A 425 -15.97 -25.97 -6.94
C LEU A 425 -16.75 -27.29 -6.88
N ASP A 426 -17.22 -27.78 -8.04
CA ASP A 426 -18.03 -29.00 -8.11
C ASP A 426 -17.23 -30.24 -7.67
N ASP A 427 -15.96 -30.31 -8.06
CA ASP A 427 -15.06 -31.39 -7.65
C ASP A 427 -14.76 -31.32 -6.15
N ASN A 428 -14.62 -30.11 -5.61
CA ASN A 428 -14.47 -29.89 -4.18
C ASN A 428 -15.70 -30.29 -3.39
N ILE A 429 -16.91 -29.97 -3.87
CA ILE A 429 -18.16 -30.42 -3.25
C ILE A 429 -18.23 -31.95 -3.23
N ARG A 430 -18.01 -32.60 -4.37
CA ARG A 430 -18.06 -34.07 -4.47
C ARG A 430 -17.01 -34.76 -3.59
N LYS A 431 -15.85 -34.13 -3.43
CA LYS A 431 -14.73 -34.71 -2.69
C LYS A 431 -14.82 -34.51 -1.18
N PHE A 432 -15.26 -33.34 -0.72
CA PHE A 432 -15.11 -32.95 0.68
C PHE A 432 -16.45 -32.85 1.46
N CYS A 433 -17.59 -32.69 0.78
CA CYS A 433 -18.89 -32.70 1.44
C CYS A 433 -19.40 -34.12 1.64
N SER A 434 -20.00 -34.41 2.81
CA SER A 434 -20.59 -35.74 3.06
C SER A 434 -21.92 -35.98 2.34
N ASP A 435 -22.65 -34.92 1.99
CA ASP A 435 -23.87 -34.98 1.16
C ASP A 435 -23.71 -34.06 -0.06
N PRO A 436 -22.95 -34.51 -1.09
CA PRO A 436 -22.59 -33.68 -2.22
C PRO A 436 -23.80 -33.35 -3.11
N GLU A 437 -24.74 -34.27 -3.32
CA GLU A 437 -25.89 -34.06 -4.21
C GLU A 437 -26.78 -32.92 -3.71
N LYS A 438 -27.11 -32.91 -2.42
CA LYS A 438 -27.88 -31.80 -1.83
C LYS A 438 -27.07 -30.50 -1.86
N THR A 439 -25.77 -30.54 -1.59
CA THR A 439 -24.91 -29.35 -1.63
C THR A 439 -24.83 -28.75 -3.04
N LEU A 440 -24.74 -29.57 -4.08
CA LEU A 440 -24.75 -29.13 -5.47
C LEU A 440 -26.04 -28.38 -5.84
N SER A 441 -27.17 -28.74 -5.22
CA SER A 441 -28.45 -28.03 -5.39
C SER A 441 -28.53 -26.71 -4.60
N GLN A 442 -27.64 -26.49 -3.63
CA GLN A 442 -27.66 -25.35 -2.69
C GLN A 442 -26.46 -24.40 -2.88
N LYS A 443 -25.80 -24.41 -4.04
CA LYS A 443 -24.62 -23.55 -4.31
C LYS A 443 -24.89 -22.04 -4.16
N THR A 444 -26.15 -21.62 -4.26
CA THR A 444 -26.56 -20.21 -4.13
C THR A 444 -26.95 -19.84 -2.69
N ASP A 445 -26.97 -20.80 -1.77
CA ASP A 445 -27.25 -20.54 -0.36
C ASP A 445 -26.19 -19.59 0.23
N SER A 446 -26.65 -18.55 0.92
CA SER A 446 -25.76 -17.50 1.43
C SER A 446 -24.75 -18.03 2.45
N ALA A 447 -25.13 -19.02 3.28
CA ALA A 447 -24.25 -19.59 4.28
C ALA A 447 -23.19 -20.47 3.61
N PHE A 448 -23.54 -21.22 2.56
CA PHE A 448 -22.58 -21.98 1.75
C PHE A 448 -21.59 -21.06 1.02
N VAL A 449 -22.10 -20.04 0.32
CA VAL A 449 -21.29 -19.06 -0.40
C VAL A 449 -20.30 -18.39 0.55
N ASN A 450 -20.75 -17.93 1.71
CA ASN A 450 -19.90 -17.26 2.68
C ASN A 450 -18.85 -18.20 3.30
N SER A 451 -19.12 -19.50 3.48
CA SER A 451 -18.09 -20.43 3.98
C SER A 451 -16.95 -20.68 3.01
N ASN A 452 -17.17 -20.45 1.72
CA ASN A 452 -16.19 -20.69 0.68
C ASN A 452 -15.36 -19.42 0.36
N LYS A 453 -15.57 -18.32 1.09
CA LYS A 453 -14.80 -17.08 0.96
C LYS A 453 -13.65 -17.06 1.96
N MET A 454 -12.44 -17.31 1.47
CA MET A 454 -11.24 -17.41 2.29
C MET A 454 -10.47 -16.09 2.29
N SER A 455 -10.66 -15.29 3.35
CA SER A 455 -9.94 -14.03 3.57
C SER A 455 -8.49 -14.30 3.99
N ALA A 456 -7.58 -14.39 3.02
CA ALA A 456 -6.28 -15.03 3.22
C ALA A 456 -5.09 -14.11 2.92
N ILE A 457 -3.96 -14.40 3.57
CA ILE A 457 -2.63 -13.90 3.19
C ILE A 457 -1.87 -15.09 2.57
N ASN A 458 -1.48 -14.99 1.30
CA ASN A 458 -0.82 -16.08 0.54
C ASN A 458 -1.58 -17.42 0.60
N GLY A 459 -2.90 -17.37 0.69
CA GLY A 459 -3.74 -18.56 0.79
C GLY A 459 -3.78 -19.20 2.19
N ARG A 460 -3.34 -18.49 3.24
CA ARG A 460 -3.46 -18.95 4.62
C ARG A 460 -4.36 -18.03 5.45
N VAL A 461 -5.12 -18.63 6.36
CA VAL A 461 -6.09 -17.95 7.24
C VAL A 461 -5.82 -18.24 8.72
N PHE A 462 -6.35 -17.42 9.61
CA PHE A 462 -6.32 -17.59 11.06
C PHE A 462 -4.91 -17.84 11.64
N GLY A 463 -3.89 -17.13 11.12
CA GLY A 463 -2.52 -17.24 11.62
C GLY A 463 -1.70 -18.39 11.06
N ASN A 464 -2.14 -19.06 9.99
CA ASN A 464 -1.48 -20.26 9.46
C ASN A 464 -0.40 -19.99 8.38
N LEU A 465 -0.03 -18.74 8.13
CA LEU A 465 1.12 -18.43 7.26
C LEU A 465 2.42 -18.55 8.06
N GLU A 466 3.39 -19.27 7.52
CA GLU A 466 4.66 -19.58 8.18
C GLU A 466 5.84 -19.08 7.33
N GLY A 467 7.05 -19.05 7.89
CA GLY A 467 8.26 -18.65 7.16
C GLY A 467 8.53 -17.14 7.10
N LEU A 468 7.80 -16.34 7.88
CA LEU A 468 8.05 -14.90 8.07
C LEU A 468 9.01 -14.68 9.24
N GLU A 469 10.29 -14.99 9.02
CA GLU A 469 11.34 -14.95 10.04
C GLU A 469 12.46 -14.00 9.62
N MET A 470 12.83 -13.10 10.54
CA MET A 470 13.85 -12.08 10.34
C MET A 470 14.63 -11.84 11.64
N CYS A 471 15.82 -11.27 11.50
CA CYS A 471 16.66 -10.86 12.60
C CYS A 471 16.43 -9.39 12.94
N VAL A 472 16.68 -8.98 14.18
CA VAL A 472 16.78 -7.54 14.54
C VAL A 472 17.88 -6.89 13.70
N GLY A 473 17.55 -5.75 13.07
CA GLY A 473 18.48 -4.97 12.26
C GLY A 473 18.47 -5.31 10.77
N ASP A 474 17.82 -6.40 10.36
CA ASP A 474 17.66 -6.79 8.95
C ASP A 474 16.97 -5.66 8.16
N LYS A 475 17.47 -5.44 6.94
CA LYS A 475 16.76 -4.68 5.91
C LYS A 475 15.82 -5.64 5.19
N VAL A 476 14.53 -5.39 5.29
CA VAL A 476 13.47 -6.25 4.74
C VAL A 476 12.70 -5.49 3.67
N SER A 477 12.62 -6.09 2.47
CA SER A 477 11.74 -5.63 1.38
C SER A 477 10.45 -6.45 1.39
N TRP A 478 9.33 -5.79 1.69
CA TRP A 478 7.99 -6.37 1.64
C TRP A 478 7.30 -5.97 0.35
N HIS A 479 7.02 -6.94 -0.51
CA HIS A 479 6.24 -6.75 -1.73
C HIS A 479 4.80 -7.15 -1.46
N LEU A 480 3.92 -6.15 -1.40
CA LEU A 480 2.52 -6.31 -1.02
C LEU A 480 1.64 -6.07 -2.24
N TYR A 481 0.69 -6.97 -2.47
CA TYR A 481 -0.28 -6.77 -3.54
C TYR A 481 -1.65 -7.35 -3.22
N GLY A 482 -2.64 -6.83 -3.92
CA GLY A 482 -4.03 -7.22 -3.80
C GLY A 482 -4.57 -7.78 -5.10
N MET A 483 -5.56 -8.66 -5.00
CA MET A 483 -6.31 -9.16 -6.14
C MET A 483 -7.74 -9.47 -5.68
N GLY A 484 -8.72 -9.44 -6.57
CA GLY A 484 -10.11 -9.74 -6.24
C GLY A 484 -11.09 -8.73 -6.80
N THR A 485 -12.14 -8.39 -6.05
CA THR A 485 -13.22 -7.50 -6.51
C THR A 485 -13.22 -6.16 -5.78
N ASP A 486 -14.24 -5.35 -6.01
CA ASP A 486 -14.53 -4.12 -5.26
C ASP A 486 -14.63 -4.28 -3.72
N SER A 487 -14.82 -5.49 -3.20
CA SER A 487 -14.77 -5.77 -1.77
C SER A 487 -13.36 -6.00 -1.21
N ASP A 488 -12.36 -6.20 -2.06
CA ASP A 488 -10.97 -6.44 -1.67
C ASP A 488 -10.22 -5.13 -1.38
N VAL A 489 -10.73 -4.39 -0.40
CA VAL A 489 -10.03 -3.25 0.19
C VAL A 489 -9.30 -3.74 1.42
N HIS A 490 -7.96 -3.76 1.37
CA HIS A 490 -7.13 -4.26 2.45
C HIS A 490 -6.25 -3.16 3.05
N ALA A 491 -5.98 -3.29 4.35
CA ALA A 491 -5.16 -2.35 5.11
C ALA A 491 -4.17 -3.15 5.96
N ALA A 492 -3.03 -3.50 5.37
CA ALA A 492 -2.02 -4.34 6.00
C ALA A 492 -1.28 -3.55 7.09
N TYR A 493 -1.41 -3.99 8.34
CA TYR A 493 -0.79 -3.36 9.50
C TYR A 493 0.25 -4.28 10.14
N PHE A 494 1.49 -3.81 10.20
CA PHE A 494 2.62 -4.52 10.81
C PHE A 494 2.80 -4.05 12.24
N HIS A 495 2.33 -4.83 13.22
CA HIS A 495 2.41 -4.43 14.62
C HIS A 495 3.85 -4.28 15.09
N GLY A 496 4.11 -3.25 15.89
CA GLY A 496 5.42 -3.00 16.51
C GLY A 496 6.51 -2.55 15.54
N GLN A 497 6.23 -2.44 14.25
CA GLN A 497 7.17 -2.03 13.21
C GLN A 497 6.66 -0.80 12.46
N ILE A 498 7.58 -0.11 11.79
CA ILE A 498 7.29 1.00 10.89
C ILE A 498 8.10 0.77 9.61
N PHE A 499 7.53 1.12 8.47
CA PHE A 499 8.15 0.96 7.17
C PHE A 499 8.01 2.23 6.34
N THR A 500 8.65 2.24 5.18
CA THR A 500 8.54 3.31 4.19
C THR A 500 8.02 2.76 2.88
N ILE A 501 7.07 3.47 2.26
CA ILE A 501 6.60 3.27 0.89
C ILE A 501 6.79 4.61 0.18
N ASP A 502 7.42 4.60 -0.99
CA ASP A 502 7.73 5.80 -1.78
C ASP A 502 8.39 6.91 -0.94
N HIS A 503 9.38 6.53 -0.11
CA HIS A 503 10.09 7.41 0.84
C HIS A 503 9.23 8.04 1.94
N HIS A 504 7.95 7.69 2.06
CA HIS A 504 7.06 8.15 3.11
C HIS A 504 6.94 7.11 4.23
N ARG A 505 7.08 7.56 5.48
CA ARG A 505 6.95 6.70 6.66
C ARG A 505 5.49 6.35 6.90
N GLN A 506 5.17 5.06 6.91
CA GLN A 506 3.81 4.54 7.08
C GLN A 506 3.79 3.41 8.11
N SER A 507 2.62 3.19 8.69
CA SER A 507 2.35 2.04 9.57
C SER A 507 1.37 1.06 8.94
N ILE A 508 0.54 1.52 8.00
CA ILE A 508 -0.48 0.74 7.31
C ILE A 508 -0.25 0.88 5.81
N ALA A 509 -0.26 -0.25 5.09
CA ALA A 509 -0.23 -0.26 3.63
C ALA A 509 -1.65 -0.55 3.11
N THR A 510 -2.21 0.38 2.34
CA THR A 510 -3.51 0.18 1.68
C THR A 510 -3.31 -0.61 0.39
N VAL A 511 -3.98 -1.74 0.27
CA VAL A 511 -3.84 -2.68 -0.83
C VAL A 511 -5.22 -2.89 -1.46
N LEU A 512 -5.40 -2.44 -2.71
CA LEU A 512 -6.63 -2.62 -3.49
C LEU A 512 -6.42 -3.70 -4.56
N PRO A 513 -7.46 -4.14 -5.31
CA PRO A 513 -7.29 -5.08 -6.41
C PRO A 513 -6.28 -4.57 -7.43
N ALA A 514 -5.31 -5.41 -7.80
CA ALA A 514 -4.20 -5.11 -8.70
C ALA A 514 -3.34 -3.90 -8.27
N THR A 515 -3.32 -3.58 -6.98
CA THR A 515 -2.32 -2.67 -6.39
C THR A 515 -1.02 -3.44 -6.13
N PHE A 516 0.11 -2.88 -6.54
CA PHE A 516 1.44 -3.46 -6.33
C PHE A 516 2.32 -2.45 -5.58
N LEU A 517 2.88 -2.83 -4.44
CA LEU A 517 3.61 -1.94 -3.55
C LEU A 517 4.88 -2.60 -3.04
N THR A 518 5.95 -1.83 -2.92
CA THR A 518 7.18 -2.23 -2.23
C THR A 518 7.32 -1.38 -0.97
N ALA A 519 7.42 -2.04 0.19
CA ALA A 519 7.64 -1.41 1.48
C ALA A 519 8.98 -1.83 2.06
N ASN A 520 9.81 -0.85 2.43
CA ASN A 520 11.10 -1.09 3.07
C ASN A 520 10.98 -0.96 4.58
N MET A 521 11.47 -1.97 5.29
CA MET A 521 11.45 -2.04 6.74
C MET A 521 12.85 -2.33 7.27
N LYS A 522 13.24 -1.63 8.33
CA LYS A 522 14.36 -2.05 9.18
C LYS A 522 13.79 -2.62 10.46
N THR A 523 14.04 -3.90 10.70
CA THR A 523 13.42 -4.62 11.82
C THR A 523 14.00 -4.18 13.14
N VAL A 524 13.12 -3.90 14.08
CA VAL A 524 13.47 -3.56 15.46
C VAL A 524 12.67 -4.44 16.41
N ASN A 525 12.95 -4.34 17.71
CA ASN A 525 12.13 -4.92 18.77
C ASN A 525 11.85 -6.44 18.62
N PRO A 526 12.70 -7.30 19.20
CA PRO A 526 12.57 -8.74 19.07
C PRO A 526 11.28 -9.26 19.71
N GLY A 527 10.62 -10.18 19.02
CA GLY A 527 9.35 -10.77 19.45
C GLY A 527 8.56 -11.39 18.30
N THR A 528 7.42 -11.97 18.64
CA THR A 528 6.41 -12.42 17.67
C THR A 528 5.36 -11.33 17.53
N TRP A 529 5.16 -10.86 16.31
CA TRP A 529 4.33 -9.70 15.99
C TRP A 529 3.17 -10.10 15.07
N LEU A 530 2.04 -9.42 15.23
CA LEU A 530 0.87 -9.60 14.39
C LEU A 530 1.02 -8.79 13.09
N LEU A 531 0.68 -9.42 11.97
CA LEU A 531 0.40 -8.78 10.70
C LEU A 531 -1.06 -9.06 10.35
N ASN A 532 -1.90 -8.03 10.27
CA ASN A 532 -3.31 -8.21 9.96
C ASN A 532 -3.84 -7.19 8.97
N CYS A 533 -4.93 -7.54 8.29
CA CYS A 533 -5.78 -6.56 7.65
C CYS A 533 -6.60 -5.82 8.73
N MET A 534 -6.60 -4.49 8.70
CA MET A 534 -7.38 -3.65 9.65
C MET A 534 -8.87 -3.54 9.28
N VAL A 535 -9.26 -3.99 8.09
CA VAL A 535 -10.67 -4.05 7.70
C VAL A 535 -11.34 -5.18 8.47
N THR A 536 -12.36 -4.83 9.27
CA THR A 536 -12.96 -5.73 10.26
C THR A 536 -13.50 -7.02 9.65
N GLY A 537 -14.18 -6.95 8.51
CA GLY A 537 -14.68 -8.14 7.81
C GLY A 537 -13.58 -9.13 7.43
N SER A 538 -12.49 -8.64 6.82
CA SER A 538 -11.35 -9.48 6.47
C SER A 538 -10.62 -10.02 7.71
N TYR A 539 -10.48 -9.19 8.75
CA TYR A 539 -9.90 -9.59 10.02
C TYR A 539 -10.68 -10.73 10.70
N ASP A 540 -12.00 -10.55 10.84
CA ASP A 540 -12.87 -11.54 11.49
C ASP A 540 -12.89 -12.86 10.72
N ASN A 541 -12.80 -12.79 9.40
CA ASN A 541 -12.69 -13.96 8.51
C ASN A 541 -11.27 -14.57 8.44
N GLY A 542 -10.32 -14.08 9.24
CA GLY A 542 -9.03 -14.73 9.47
C GLY A 542 -7.85 -14.16 8.67
N MET A 543 -7.97 -12.98 8.06
CA MET A 543 -6.88 -12.36 7.29
C MET A 543 -5.83 -11.71 8.20
N TYR A 544 -5.06 -12.56 8.86
CA TYR A 544 -3.95 -12.18 9.70
C TYR A 544 -2.95 -13.33 9.88
N THR A 545 -1.71 -12.97 10.19
CA THR A 545 -0.64 -13.90 10.50
C THR A 545 0.35 -13.35 11.52
N LEU A 546 1.26 -14.20 11.98
CA LEU A 546 2.37 -13.82 12.85
C LEU A 546 3.67 -13.78 12.05
N PHE A 547 4.56 -12.86 12.41
CA PHE A 547 5.95 -12.83 11.96
C PHE A 547 6.89 -12.73 13.15
N ASN A 548 8.10 -13.26 13.01
CA ASN A 548 9.05 -13.40 14.12
C ASN A 548 10.30 -12.55 13.85
N VAL A 549 10.64 -11.70 14.82
CA VAL A 549 11.89 -10.94 14.85
C VAL A 549 12.75 -11.50 15.98
N THR A 550 13.87 -12.14 15.65
CA THR A 550 14.77 -12.77 16.63
C THR A 550 16.07 -12.01 16.79
N LYS A 551 16.72 -12.13 17.96
CA LYS A 551 18.08 -11.60 18.16
C LYS A 551 19.07 -12.60 17.54
N CYS A 552 19.58 -12.27 16.37
CA CYS A 552 20.62 -13.06 15.71
C CYS A 552 22.02 -12.58 16.13
N ALA A 553 23.08 -13.31 15.76
CA ALA A 553 24.45 -13.05 16.21
C ALA A 553 25.03 -11.68 15.79
N ARG A 554 24.38 -10.94 14.87
CA ARG A 554 24.70 -9.54 14.64
C ARG A 554 24.30 -8.75 15.89
N GLU A 555 25.28 -8.24 16.63
CA GLU A 555 25.09 -7.22 17.68
C GLU A 555 24.57 -5.93 17.01
N ALA A 556 23.29 -5.93 16.62
CA ALA A 556 22.61 -4.72 16.22
C ALA A 556 22.33 -3.94 17.51
N GLU A 557 23.24 -3.04 17.86
CA GLU A 557 22.97 -2.02 18.86
C GLU A 557 21.78 -1.19 18.39
N MET A 558 20.61 -1.41 19.02
CA MET A 558 19.51 -0.48 18.90
C MET A 558 19.89 0.78 19.67
N SER A 559 20.34 1.82 18.94
CA SER A 559 20.47 3.15 19.51
C SER A 559 19.06 3.63 19.87
N MET A 560 18.67 3.45 21.13
CA MET A 560 17.49 4.13 21.66
C MET A 560 17.74 5.63 21.51
N PRO A 561 16.84 6.38 20.86
CA PRO A 561 17.01 7.81 20.78
C PRO A 561 17.10 8.36 22.21
N SER A 562 18.21 9.01 22.51
CA SER A 562 18.47 9.62 23.81
C SER A 562 18.26 11.13 23.69
N GLY A 563 17.86 11.77 24.79
CA GLY A 563 17.68 13.23 24.85
C GLY A 563 16.25 13.75 24.70
N GLY A 564 15.26 12.87 24.50
CA GLY A 564 13.85 13.29 24.55
C GLY A 564 13.28 13.33 25.98
N THR A 565 12.10 13.93 26.10
CA THR A 565 11.37 14.09 27.36
C THR A 565 10.28 13.03 27.52
N THR A 566 9.95 12.69 28.76
CA THR A 566 8.79 11.83 29.03
C THR A 566 7.51 12.66 29.04
N ARG A 567 6.63 12.42 28.07
CA ARG A 567 5.30 13.04 28.00
C ARG A 567 4.26 12.11 28.60
N ARG A 568 3.73 12.50 29.75
CA ARG A 568 2.72 11.72 30.49
C ARG A 568 1.30 12.20 30.18
N TYR A 569 0.43 11.25 29.86
CA TYR A 569 -0.99 11.45 29.61
C TYR A 569 -1.81 10.57 30.56
N PHE A 570 -2.90 11.10 31.12
CA PHE A 570 -3.83 10.36 31.95
C PHE A 570 -5.14 10.22 31.18
N ILE A 571 -5.46 9.00 30.73
CA ILE A 571 -6.59 8.75 29.83
C ILE A 571 -7.53 7.71 30.45
N SER A 572 -8.81 7.99 30.50
CA SER A 572 -9.83 7.01 30.90
C SER A 572 -10.60 6.50 29.68
N ALA A 573 -11.21 5.32 29.81
CA ALA A 573 -12.34 4.92 28.99
C ALA A 573 -13.63 5.02 29.82
N GLU A 574 -14.62 5.75 29.33
CA GLU A 574 -15.88 6.02 30.05
C GLU A 574 -17.10 5.76 29.17
N GLU A 575 -18.18 5.30 29.78
CA GLU A 575 -19.48 5.15 29.12
C GLU A 575 -20.12 6.53 28.92
N THR A 576 -20.57 6.81 27.70
CA THR A 576 -21.22 8.08 27.35
C THR A 576 -22.35 7.82 26.37
N LEU A 577 -23.49 8.50 26.57
CA LEU A 577 -24.54 8.57 25.55
C LEU A 577 -24.09 9.53 24.45
N TRP A 578 -23.78 8.98 23.28
CA TRP A 578 -23.33 9.72 22.12
C TRP A 578 -24.49 10.01 21.18
N ASN A 579 -24.77 11.29 20.93
CA ASN A 579 -25.76 11.73 19.97
C ASN A 579 -25.09 12.08 18.64
N TYR A 580 -25.36 11.30 17.58
CA TYR A 580 -24.79 11.54 16.25
C TYR A 580 -25.38 12.75 15.53
N GLY A 581 -26.55 13.24 15.97
CA GLY A 581 -27.24 14.38 15.37
C GLY A 581 -27.78 15.31 16.45
N PRO A 582 -26.91 16.01 17.22
CA PRO A 582 -27.34 16.78 18.38
C PRO A 582 -28.29 17.94 18.04
N SER A 583 -28.26 18.46 16.81
CA SER A 583 -29.22 19.48 16.35
C SER A 583 -30.59 18.92 15.99
N GLY A 584 -30.74 17.60 15.79
CA GLY A 584 -31.98 16.98 15.29
C GLY A 584 -32.34 17.32 13.83
N LEU A 585 -31.58 18.21 13.19
CA LEU A 585 -31.79 18.72 11.83
C LEU A 585 -30.64 18.32 10.91
N ASN A 586 -30.96 17.99 9.67
CA ASN A 586 -30.00 17.97 8.58
C ASN A 586 -29.63 19.42 8.24
N LYS A 587 -28.39 19.83 8.52
CA LYS A 587 -27.96 21.22 8.33
C LYS A 587 -27.84 21.65 6.86
N ILE A 588 -27.84 20.72 5.91
CA ILE A 588 -27.82 21.02 4.47
C ILE A 588 -29.23 21.34 3.98
N THR A 589 -30.21 20.51 4.32
CA THR A 589 -31.59 20.66 3.83
C THR A 589 -32.48 21.49 4.76
N GLY A 590 -32.08 21.68 6.02
CA GLY A 590 -32.89 22.33 7.06
C GLY A 590 -33.99 21.43 7.65
N GLU A 591 -34.13 20.19 7.17
CA GLU A 591 -35.23 19.30 7.57
C GLU A 591 -34.88 18.46 8.81
N PRO A 592 -35.88 18.01 9.59
CA PRO A 592 -35.66 17.06 10.68
C PRO A 592 -35.01 15.77 10.20
N LEU A 593 -34.01 15.27 10.94
CA LEU A 593 -33.33 14.00 10.65
C LEU A 593 -34.31 12.81 10.68
N THR A 594 -35.41 12.95 11.42
CA THR A 594 -36.46 11.95 11.58
C THR A 594 -37.58 12.06 10.54
N LYS A 595 -37.51 12.98 9.57
CA LYS A 595 -38.55 13.16 8.54
C LYS A 595 -38.78 11.84 7.78
N PRO A 596 -39.98 11.23 7.84
CA PRO A 596 -40.25 9.95 7.19
C PRO A 596 -39.95 10.00 5.69
N GLY A 597 -39.32 8.95 5.17
CA GLY A 597 -38.95 8.83 3.75
C GLY A 597 -37.68 9.59 3.35
N SER A 598 -37.05 10.32 4.27
CA SER A 598 -35.72 10.91 4.02
C SER A 598 -34.60 9.88 4.17
N GLU A 599 -33.46 10.12 3.54
CA GLU A 599 -32.28 9.25 3.70
C GLU A 599 -31.80 9.18 5.16
N SER A 600 -31.88 10.28 5.91
CA SER A 600 -31.52 10.31 7.33
C SER A 600 -32.47 9.50 8.20
N SER A 601 -33.75 9.34 7.81
CA SER A 601 -34.74 8.67 8.66
C SER A 601 -34.40 7.21 8.91
N LYS A 602 -33.64 6.58 8.00
CA LYS A 602 -33.14 5.19 8.15
C LYS A 602 -32.33 5.01 9.43
N TYR A 603 -31.61 6.04 9.88
CA TYR A 603 -30.69 5.99 11.01
C TYR A 603 -31.24 6.67 12.28
N PHE A 604 -32.04 7.72 12.12
CA PHE A 604 -32.44 8.59 13.25
C PHE A 604 -33.84 8.32 13.82
N ILE A 605 -34.72 7.62 13.09
CA ILE A 605 -36.03 7.23 13.65
C ILE A 605 -35.82 6.20 14.75
N LYS A 606 -36.35 6.51 15.94
CA LYS A 606 -36.50 5.57 17.05
C LYS A 606 -37.85 4.88 16.94
N ALA A 607 -37.86 3.56 17.06
CA ALA A 607 -39.04 2.70 17.04
C ALA A 607 -38.78 1.45 17.89
N ASP A 608 -39.77 0.59 18.05
CA ASP A 608 -39.64 -0.62 18.89
C ASP A 608 -38.48 -1.53 18.42
N ASN A 609 -38.21 -1.57 17.12
CA ASN A 609 -37.09 -2.30 16.52
C ASN A 609 -35.94 -1.39 16.04
N ARG A 610 -35.87 -0.13 16.47
CA ARG A 610 -34.84 0.84 16.05
C ARG A 610 -34.38 1.73 17.20
N ILE A 611 -33.07 1.70 17.46
CA ILE A 611 -32.42 2.47 18.53
C ILE A 611 -32.53 3.99 18.31
N GLY A 612 -32.46 4.45 17.05
CA GLY A 612 -32.42 5.87 16.68
C GLY A 612 -31.00 6.41 16.63
N GLY A 613 -30.82 7.73 16.85
CA GLY A 613 -29.54 8.43 16.68
C GLY A 613 -28.64 8.58 17.92
N ILE A 614 -29.03 8.00 19.05
CA ILE A 614 -28.30 8.12 20.33
C ILE A 614 -27.88 6.73 20.80
N TYR A 615 -26.59 6.52 21.01
CA TYR A 615 -26.02 5.22 21.38
C TYR A 615 -25.16 5.35 22.63
N LYS A 616 -25.22 4.34 23.51
CA LYS A 616 -24.22 4.18 24.57
C LYS A 616 -22.89 3.78 23.91
N LYS A 617 -21.81 4.52 24.18
CA LYS A 617 -20.47 4.27 23.67
C LYS A 617 -19.44 4.30 24.80
N ALA A 618 -18.33 3.61 24.63
CA ALA A 618 -17.12 3.83 25.44
C ALA A 618 -16.21 4.82 24.71
N LEU A 619 -15.90 5.97 25.32
CA LEU A 619 -15.08 7.03 24.74
C LEU A 619 -13.86 7.33 25.60
N TYR A 620 -12.78 7.80 24.97
CA TYR A 620 -11.54 8.17 25.66
C TYR A 620 -11.56 9.63 26.11
N PHE A 621 -11.20 9.89 27.37
CA PHE A 621 -11.11 11.23 27.94
C PHE A 621 -9.80 11.46 28.68
N GLU A 622 -9.29 12.70 28.64
CA GLU A 622 -8.03 13.09 29.29
C GLU A 622 -8.29 13.70 30.67
N TYR A 623 -7.38 13.43 31.61
CA TYR A 623 -7.37 13.92 32.98
C TYR A 623 -6.08 14.68 33.27
N THR A 624 -6.09 15.50 34.32
CA THR A 624 -4.93 16.30 34.75
C THR A 624 -3.82 15.47 35.38
N ASP A 625 -4.18 14.36 36.04
CA ASP A 625 -3.31 13.55 36.88
C ASP A 625 -3.85 12.11 37.05
N ASP A 626 -3.12 11.30 37.81
CA ASP A 626 -3.41 9.89 38.09
C ASP A 626 -4.54 9.66 39.11
N THR A 627 -5.10 10.72 39.71
CA THR A 627 -6.28 10.58 40.56
C THR A 627 -7.54 10.35 39.74
N PHE A 628 -7.52 10.76 38.47
CA PHE A 628 -8.68 10.79 37.56
C PHE A 628 -9.88 11.51 38.19
N SER A 629 -9.63 12.54 38.99
CA SER A 629 -10.68 13.35 39.63
C SER A 629 -11.11 14.54 38.76
N THR A 630 -10.15 15.18 38.08
CA THR A 630 -10.39 16.39 37.29
C THR A 630 -10.17 16.11 35.82
N ARG A 631 -11.26 16.13 35.05
CA ARG A 631 -11.22 15.98 33.60
C ARG A 631 -10.61 17.21 32.96
N LYS A 632 -9.70 17.01 32.00
CA LYS A 632 -9.13 18.10 31.24
C LYS A 632 -10.16 18.62 30.25
N ASN A 633 -10.59 19.86 30.45
CA ASN A 633 -11.56 20.49 29.56
C ASN A 633 -10.96 20.65 28.15
N ARG A 634 -11.75 20.27 27.14
CA ARG A 634 -11.39 20.55 25.75
C ARG A 634 -11.43 22.05 25.52
N SER A 635 -10.38 22.57 24.91
CA SER A 635 -10.34 23.94 24.42
C SER A 635 -11.32 24.13 23.26
N ALA A 636 -11.66 25.39 22.94
CA ALA A 636 -12.62 25.71 21.88
C ALA A 636 -12.20 25.16 20.51
N ASP A 637 -10.90 25.18 20.22
CA ASP A 637 -10.30 24.60 19.01
C ASP A 637 -10.36 23.07 18.99
N ALA A 638 -10.48 22.40 20.13
CA ALA A 638 -10.57 20.94 20.22
C ALA A 638 -12.01 20.39 20.18
N LEU A 639 -13.03 21.26 20.05
CA LEU A 639 -14.44 20.82 19.97
C LEU A 639 -14.71 19.92 18.75
N HIS A 640 -13.96 20.13 17.66
CA HIS A 640 -14.10 19.33 16.43
C HIS A 640 -13.74 17.85 16.63
N LEU A 641 -13.00 17.48 17.68
CA LEU A 641 -12.60 16.09 17.94
C LEU A 641 -13.80 15.17 18.14
N GLY A 642 -14.96 15.70 18.57
CA GLY A 642 -16.19 14.91 18.68
C GLY A 642 -15.98 13.65 19.55
N SER A 643 -16.21 12.48 18.97
CA SER A 643 -16.07 11.18 19.66
C SER A 643 -14.61 10.67 19.75
N LEU A 644 -13.65 11.34 19.13
CA LEU A 644 -12.24 10.95 19.23
C LEU A 644 -11.71 11.18 20.64
N GLY A 645 -10.69 10.41 21.02
CA GLY A 645 -9.93 10.63 22.24
C GLY A 645 -9.10 11.93 22.19
N PRO A 646 -8.39 12.26 23.28
CA PRO A 646 -7.45 13.38 23.27
C PRO A 646 -6.29 13.14 22.28
N VAL A 647 -5.74 14.23 21.75
CA VAL A 647 -4.59 14.17 20.84
C VAL A 647 -3.32 13.95 21.64
N ILE A 648 -2.67 12.80 21.44
CA ILE A 648 -1.35 12.50 22.00
C ILE A 648 -0.29 13.05 21.03
N ARG A 649 0.72 13.76 21.56
CA ARG A 649 1.79 14.39 20.77
C ARG A 649 3.14 14.05 21.35
N ALA A 650 4.13 13.91 20.49
CA ALA A 650 5.53 13.67 20.86
C ALA A 650 6.46 14.15 19.75
N GLU A 651 7.70 14.44 20.13
CA GLU A 651 8.82 14.69 19.23
C GLU A 651 9.68 13.42 19.13
N VAL A 652 10.53 13.37 18.11
CA VAL A 652 11.45 12.22 17.95
C VAL A 652 12.36 12.13 19.17
N GLY A 653 12.36 10.96 19.80
CA GLY A 653 13.13 10.66 21.00
C GLY A 653 12.39 10.85 22.32
N ASP A 654 11.21 11.47 22.32
CA ASP A 654 10.36 11.49 23.50
C ASP A 654 9.87 10.08 23.88
N THR A 655 9.59 9.89 25.16
CA THR A 655 8.87 8.71 25.66
C THR A 655 7.43 9.10 25.97
N ILE A 656 6.46 8.46 25.31
CA ILE A 656 5.04 8.65 25.62
C ILE A 656 4.64 7.67 26.72
N GLN A 657 4.18 8.18 27.85
CA GLN A 657 3.62 7.37 28.94
C GLN A 657 2.12 7.65 29.07
N VAL A 658 1.28 6.65 28.78
CA VAL A 658 -0.17 6.74 28.99
C VAL A 658 -0.55 5.97 30.25
N VAL A 659 -1.00 6.70 31.27
CA VAL A 659 -1.64 6.12 32.46
C VAL A 659 -3.12 5.95 32.14
N PHE A 660 -3.55 4.70 31.98
CA PHE A 660 -4.89 4.37 31.52
C PHE A 660 -5.79 3.87 32.65
N LYS A 661 -7.04 4.36 32.73
CA LYS A 661 -8.06 3.86 33.67
C LYS A 661 -9.33 3.43 32.94
N ASN A 662 -9.67 2.15 33.05
CA ASN A 662 -10.95 1.66 32.55
C ASN A 662 -12.06 1.98 33.56
N MET A 663 -13.02 2.82 33.19
CA MET A 663 -14.21 3.15 33.97
C MET A 663 -15.51 2.63 33.33
N VAL A 664 -15.38 1.77 32.31
CA VAL A 664 -16.53 1.13 31.66
C VAL A 664 -17.04 0.00 32.53
N SER A 665 -18.36 -0.05 32.73
CA SER A 665 -19.05 -1.12 33.44
C SER A 665 -18.89 -2.43 32.65
N ILE A 666 -18.27 -3.46 33.25
CA ILE A 666 -18.31 -4.82 32.69
C ILE A 666 -19.62 -5.44 33.18
N THR A 667 -20.65 -5.46 32.32
CA THR A 667 -21.87 -6.25 32.52
C THR A 667 -21.85 -7.46 31.62
#